data_AF-A0A923HZP0-F1
#
_entry.id   AF-A0A923HZP0-F1
#
_cell.length_a   1.000
_cell.length_b   1.000
_cell.length_c   1.000
_cell.angle_alpha   90.00
_cell.angle_beta   90.00
_cell.angle_gamma   90.00
#
_symmetry.space_group_name_H-M   'P 1'
#
loop_
_entity.id
_entity.type
_entity.pdbx_description
1 polymer ?
#
loop_
_entity_poly.entity_id
_entity_poly.type
_entity_poly.pdbx_seq_one_letter_code
_entity_poly.pdbx_strand_id
1 'polypeptide(L)'
;MKITATLQSIFMICIGLTGCGGSQNNVTQSDVLIAPPPVINNTITLTGGRNNFTITRKQNNTTLNDAIGNEGLSDVSNASTLVFSDLRVNLGIANQLQKVSKAQTQALIELYVAYFNRIPDSEGLAYWMDQLINGKSISQIADSFYQAGLLYPELTGYSKDMSNADFVRIVYKNVLGRSGSTAPSDAEVTYWTSDIASGRQTRTSLVIAMLASARSLANDPSVGWVNTLLNNKIQVAQFFAVAQGISYSNPSDNITRTIAIANAITPNDTTRAMSLIGIKDLTFDLSVTAPESPRNITSTNTSSSISFSFDLPLSDGGSPILEYSASCSSGTSTLNVKGTTSPLVIGSLSANQSYLCSLTASNSFGQSSPSTTLNIVTGTGIASPPYSGDIVLGAPTDSSVRIKLLSSSQAGFVSINYGTSPNALSNQTPTKALLAGVPLEFQLDNLIANTSIYYMVNYQSTATNTATSSKIYDFHTSRSFGDTFSFTIQADSHLDENSNLSQYQRTLDNILLDKPDFHIDLGDTFMTEKHMGPFDAVVAMATSQSMVNDRYVYERQHFGRITHSTPLFLANGNHEGELGWLYNGSANNIAVWASLARQKYYANPLPNKFYSGDPELNQLTGQRASWYAWQWGDALFIVLDPYWNTKAQASKDAWNMTLGSTQYQWLSDTLSKSSAKYKFVFLHNLVGGLDGQMRGGIEAASFYEWGGKNTDGSYGFDVKRPGWSMPIHKLLVNNRVTAVFHGHDHVYARQILDGVIYQEVPQPSAANNTSGANLAKEYHYDSGVIQSSSGHLKVTVSAQGVKGEYIRSWLPGSETSTRKNRQVDDTWTVTPAQ
;
A
#
# COMPACT_ATOMS: atom_id res chain seq x y z
N MET A 1 -47.99 -28.33 -39.52
CA MET A 1 -47.31 -29.31 -38.64
C MET A 1 -45.92 -29.54 -39.22
N LYS A 2 -44.87 -29.39 -38.39
CA LYS A 2 -43.42 -29.57 -38.67
C LYS A 2 -42.67 -28.46 -39.43
N ILE A 3 -42.34 -27.35 -38.74
CA ILE A 3 -41.05 -26.63 -38.86
C ILE A 3 -40.77 -25.98 -37.49
N THR A 4 -40.32 -26.75 -36.50
CA THR A 4 -39.90 -26.24 -35.17
C THR A 4 -38.91 -27.21 -34.49
N ALA A 5 -37.91 -27.71 -35.23
CA ALA A 5 -36.90 -28.62 -34.66
C ALA A 5 -35.44 -28.20 -34.93
N THR A 6 -35.18 -27.14 -35.69
CA THR A 6 -33.81 -26.78 -36.13
C THR A 6 -33.19 -25.58 -35.41
N LEU A 7 -33.95 -24.84 -34.59
CA LEU A 7 -33.45 -23.66 -33.86
C LEU A 7 -33.08 -23.94 -32.40
N GLN A 8 -33.63 -24.99 -31.78
CA GLN A 8 -33.25 -25.38 -30.41
C GLN A 8 -31.90 -26.10 -30.34
N SER A 9 -31.48 -26.77 -31.42
CA SER A 9 -30.18 -27.46 -31.48
C SER A 9 -28.99 -26.50 -31.58
N ILE A 10 -29.19 -25.26 -32.04
CA ILE A 10 -28.12 -24.24 -32.11
C ILE A 10 -27.90 -23.58 -30.74
N PHE A 11 -28.93 -23.52 -29.89
CA PHE A 11 -28.85 -22.88 -28.57
C PHE A 11 -28.11 -23.72 -27.51
N MET A 12 -28.02 -25.05 -27.67
CA MET A 12 -27.24 -25.93 -26.79
C MET A 12 -25.76 -26.11 -27.20
N ILE A 13 -25.35 -25.62 -28.38
CA ILE A 13 -23.98 -25.74 -28.91
C ILE A 13 -23.02 -24.68 -28.29
N CYS A 14 -23.49 -23.78 -27.44
CA CYS A 14 -22.69 -22.63 -27.00
C CYS A 14 -22.11 -22.72 -25.58
N ILE A 15 -22.44 -23.73 -24.77
CA ILE A 15 -22.31 -23.65 -23.30
C ILE A 15 -20.88 -23.88 -22.78
N GLY A 16 -19.97 -24.50 -23.54
CA GLY A 16 -18.71 -25.03 -22.99
C GLY A 16 -17.43 -24.67 -23.76
N LEU A 17 -17.53 -23.87 -24.82
CA LEU A 17 -16.36 -23.20 -25.44
C LEU A 17 -16.38 -21.68 -25.25
N THR A 18 -17.46 -21.13 -24.72
CA THR A 18 -17.54 -19.72 -24.31
C THR A 18 -17.64 -19.68 -22.80
N GLY A 19 -16.78 -18.90 -22.14
CA GLY A 19 -17.23 -18.25 -20.92
C GLY A 19 -18.42 -17.36 -21.28
N CYS A 20 -19.62 -17.91 -21.09
CA CYS A 20 -20.94 -17.30 -20.93
C CYS A 20 -21.77 -16.80 -22.13
N GLY A 21 -23.07 -17.18 -22.12
CA GLY A 21 -24.22 -16.30 -22.36
C GLY A 21 -25.61 -16.96 -22.27
N GLY A 22 -26.49 -16.43 -21.40
CA GLY A 22 -27.96 -16.58 -21.46
C GLY A 22 -28.63 -17.22 -20.22
N SER A 23 -29.40 -16.43 -19.45
CA SER A 23 -30.19 -16.90 -18.30
C SER A 23 -31.19 -17.99 -18.71
N GLN A 24 -31.13 -19.18 -18.11
CA GLN A 24 -32.27 -19.94 -17.59
C GLN A 24 -31.77 -21.09 -16.69
N ASN A 25 -32.33 -21.16 -15.49
CA ASN A 25 -32.10 -22.21 -14.50
C ASN A 25 -32.56 -23.56 -15.04
N ASN A 26 -31.66 -24.55 -15.12
CA ASN A 26 -31.88 -25.95 -14.73
C ASN A 26 -30.64 -26.79 -15.08
N VAL A 27 -29.89 -27.24 -14.07
CA VAL A 27 -28.74 -28.14 -14.24
C VAL A 27 -29.01 -29.45 -13.50
N THR A 28 -28.92 -30.57 -14.23
CA THR A 28 -28.60 -31.89 -13.66
C THR A 28 -27.63 -32.63 -14.59
N GLN A 29 -26.32 -32.63 -14.28
CA GLN A 29 -25.39 -33.77 -14.42
C GLN A 29 -23.95 -33.37 -14.03
N SER A 30 -23.45 -33.98 -12.94
CA SER A 30 -22.05 -34.34 -12.62
C SER A 30 -20.87 -33.43 -13.08
N ASP A 31 -20.30 -32.70 -12.12
CA ASP A 31 -18.90 -32.22 -11.94
C ASP A 31 -17.96 -32.06 -13.16
N VAL A 32 -18.43 -31.50 -14.27
CA VAL A 32 -17.56 -30.93 -15.31
C VAL A 32 -17.50 -29.43 -15.09
N LEU A 33 -16.35 -28.92 -14.62
CA LEU A 33 -16.12 -27.48 -14.45
C LEU A 33 -15.96 -26.81 -15.83
N ILE A 34 -17.09 -26.48 -16.42
CA ILE A 34 -17.18 -25.47 -17.48
C ILE A 34 -17.07 -24.11 -16.78
N ALA A 35 -16.25 -23.20 -17.28
CA ALA A 35 -16.04 -21.88 -16.69
C ALA A 35 -17.39 -21.16 -16.43
N PRO A 36 -17.83 -20.98 -15.16
CA PRO A 36 -18.99 -20.15 -14.88
C PRO A 36 -18.69 -18.68 -15.22
N PRO A 37 -19.73 -17.84 -15.45
CA PRO A 37 -19.53 -16.40 -15.64
C PRO A 37 -18.67 -15.81 -14.51
N PRO A 38 -17.74 -14.90 -14.83
CA PRO A 38 -17.17 -14.05 -13.80
C PRO A 38 -18.30 -13.25 -13.13
N VAL A 39 -18.18 -13.00 -11.83
CA VAL A 39 -19.08 -12.09 -11.11
C VAL A 39 -18.81 -10.68 -11.63
N ILE A 40 -19.69 -10.15 -12.48
CA ILE A 40 -19.54 -8.84 -13.11
C ILE A 40 -19.96 -7.76 -12.10
N ASN A 41 -19.01 -7.29 -11.30
CA ASN A 41 -19.23 -6.16 -10.38
C ASN A 41 -18.83 -4.84 -11.07
N ASN A 42 -19.62 -3.77 -10.93
CA ASN A 42 -19.32 -2.44 -11.47
C ASN A 42 -19.14 -2.41 -13.01
N THR A 43 -20.25 -2.51 -13.75
CA THR A 43 -20.27 -2.38 -15.22
C THR A 43 -20.65 -0.97 -15.63
N ILE A 44 -20.00 -0.42 -16.65
CA ILE A 44 -20.44 0.79 -17.33
C ILE A 44 -20.83 0.44 -18.78
N THR A 45 -22.04 0.79 -19.19
CA THR A 45 -22.56 0.56 -20.54
C THR A 45 -22.60 1.86 -21.32
N LEU A 46 -22.12 1.80 -22.57
CA LEU A 46 -21.94 2.91 -23.49
C LEU A 46 -22.75 2.65 -24.77
N THR A 47 -23.32 3.70 -25.36
CA THR A 47 -24.23 3.54 -26.51
C THR A 47 -23.51 3.37 -27.85
N GLY A 48 -22.20 3.66 -27.93
CA GLY A 48 -21.38 3.57 -29.14
C GLY A 48 -20.43 2.36 -29.17
N GLY A 49 -19.82 2.11 -30.34
CA GLY A 49 -18.81 1.07 -30.51
C GLY A 49 -17.45 1.48 -29.94
N ARG A 50 -16.59 0.52 -29.59
CA ARG A 50 -15.30 0.75 -28.89
C ARG A 50 -14.41 1.81 -29.54
N ASN A 51 -14.39 1.88 -30.87
CA ASN A 51 -13.55 2.84 -31.62
C ASN A 51 -14.06 4.30 -31.59
N ASN A 52 -15.25 4.55 -31.06
CA ASN A 52 -15.76 5.90 -30.87
C ASN A 52 -15.17 6.57 -29.61
N PHE A 53 -14.42 5.80 -28.82
CA PHE A 53 -13.88 6.25 -27.53
C PHE A 53 -12.36 6.05 -27.48
N THR A 54 -11.69 6.91 -26.73
CA THR A 54 -10.29 6.72 -26.32
C THR A 54 -10.27 6.36 -24.84
N ILE A 55 -9.64 5.24 -24.49
CA ILE A 55 -9.48 4.83 -23.09
C ILE A 55 -8.08 5.26 -22.65
N THR A 56 -8.00 6.15 -21.69
CA THR A 56 -6.71 6.54 -21.10
C THR A 56 -6.59 5.92 -19.72
N ARG A 57 -5.62 5.02 -19.57
CA ARG A 57 -5.26 4.44 -18.28
C ARG A 57 -4.00 5.13 -17.75
N LYS A 58 -4.07 5.65 -16.54
CA LYS A 58 -2.93 6.19 -15.77
C LYS A 58 -2.95 5.56 -14.39
N GLN A 59 -1.99 4.68 -14.09
CA GLN A 59 -1.93 3.89 -12.84
C GLN A 59 -3.29 3.20 -12.52
N ASN A 60 -4.08 3.80 -11.61
CA ASN A 60 -5.39 3.29 -11.15
C ASN A 60 -6.58 4.09 -11.69
N ASN A 61 -6.34 5.13 -12.50
CA ASN A 61 -7.38 5.94 -13.11
C ASN A 61 -7.60 5.50 -14.57
N THR A 62 -8.80 5.06 -14.91
CA THR A 62 -9.20 4.78 -16.28
C THR A 62 -10.26 5.81 -16.67
N THR A 63 -9.91 6.67 -17.61
CA THR A 63 -10.82 7.68 -18.16
C THR A 63 -11.24 7.29 -19.56
N LEU A 64 -12.48 7.63 -19.90
CA LEU A 64 -13.05 7.43 -21.21
C LEU A 64 -13.32 8.80 -21.83
N ASN A 65 -12.71 9.07 -22.99
CA ASN A 65 -13.04 10.24 -23.80
C ASN A 65 -13.88 9.80 -25.00
N ASP A 66 -15.11 10.29 -25.08
CA ASP A 66 -15.95 10.12 -26.27
C ASP A 66 -15.47 11.06 -27.39
N ALA A 67 -14.89 10.48 -28.44
CA ALA A 67 -14.33 11.21 -29.56
C ALA A 67 -15.40 11.76 -30.52
N ILE A 68 -16.65 11.31 -30.42
CA ILE A 68 -17.79 11.76 -31.23
C ILE A 68 -18.79 12.64 -30.47
N GLY A 69 -18.63 12.79 -29.15
CA GLY A 69 -19.27 13.84 -28.33
C GLY A 69 -20.71 13.58 -27.90
N ASN A 70 -21.16 12.32 -27.88
CA ASN A 70 -22.52 11.92 -27.51
C ASN A 70 -22.70 11.67 -25.99
N GLU A 71 -21.64 11.31 -25.26
CA GLU A 71 -21.72 10.91 -23.83
C GLU A 71 -20.74 11.68 -22.92
N GLY A 72 -19.90 12.56 -23.48
CA GLY A 72 -18.95 13.38 -22.72
C GLY A 72 -17.78 12.59 -22.10
N LEU A 73 -16.88 13.28 -21.40
CA LEU A 73 -15.79 12.66 -20.63
C LEU A 73 -16.36 11.99 -19.37
N SER A 74 -16.10 10.69 -19.20
CA SER A 74 -16.54 9.94 -18.02
C SER A 74 -15.34 9.27 -17.32
N ASP A 75 -15.25 9.43 -16.00
CA ASP A 75 -14.34 8.64 -15.16
C ASP A 75 -14.94 7.23 -15.01
N VAL A 76 -14.21 6.22 -15.50
CA VAL A 76 -14.63 4.81 -15.46
C VAL A 76 -13.74 3.98 -14.55
N SER A 77 -13.00 4.61 -13.64
CA SER A 77 -11.99 3.94 -12.79
C SER A 77 -12.58 2.91 -11.84
N ASN A 78 -13.87 3.00 -11.50
CA ASN A 78 -14.56 2.03 -10.67
C ASN A 78 -15.11 0.83 -11.46
N ALA A 79 -15.07 0.89 -12.80
CA ALA A 79 -15.59 -0.17 -13.65
C ALA A 79 -14.61 -1.35 -13.71
N SER A 80 -15.12 -2.57 -13.50
CA SER A 80 -14.36 -3.77 -13.86
C SER A 80 -14.52 -4.10 -15.34
N THR A 81 -15.62 -3.67 -15.95
CA THR A 81 -15.99 -3.96 -17.34
C THR A 81 -16.65 -2.75 -17.99
N LEU A 82 -16.19 -2.39 -19.19
CA LEU A 82 -16.85 -1.44 -20.08
C LEU A 82 -17.59 -2.21 -21.16
N VAL A 83 -18.86 -1.90 -21.39
CA VAL A 83 -19.71 -2.54 -22.39
C VAL A 83 -20.02 -1.53 -23.48
N PHE A 84 -19.47 -1.76 -24.66
CA PHE A 84 -19.75 -1.00 -25.88
C PHE A 84 -20.82 -1.71 -26.71
N SER A 85 -21.34 -1.04 -27.74
CA SER A 85 -22.35 -1.63 -28.62
C SER A 85 -21.85 -2.84 -29.41
N ASP A 86 -20.53 -2.98 -29.60
CA ASP A 86 -19.87 -4.01 -30.42
C ASP A 86 -19.03 -5.03 -29.63
N LEU A 87 -18.52 -4.66 -28.45
CA LEU A 87 -17.69 -5.53 -27.60
C LEU A 87 -17.64 -5.06 -26.13
N ARG A 88 -17.00 -5.87 -25.28
CA ARG A 88 -16.69 -5.54 -23.88
C ARG A 88 -15.17 -5.39 -23.69
N VAL A 89 -14.78 -4.51 -22.76
CA VAL A 89 -13.40 -4.36 -22.28
C VAL A 89 -13.36 -4.71 -20.78
N ASN A 90 -12.71 -5.81 -20.44
CA ASN A 90 -12.44 -6.27 -19.08
C ASN A 90 -11.21 -5.53 -18.53
N LEU A 91 -11.45 -4.48 -17.75
CA LEU A 91 -10.41 -3.72 -17.04
C LEU A 91 -9.84 -4.51 -15.86
N GLY A 92 -10.62 -5.45 -15.32
CA GLY A 92 -10.25 -6.29 -14.19
C GLY A 92 -9.00 -7.13 -14.44
N ILE A 93 -8.78 -7.60 -15.68
CA ILE A 93 -7.69 -8.54 -16.02
C ILE A 93 -6.30 -8.06 -15.58
N ALA A 94 -6.07 -6.75 -15.48
CA ALA A 94 -4.81 -6.20 -15.00
C ALA A 94 -4.49 -6.63 -13.55
N ASN A 95 -5.52 -6.78 -12.71
CA ASN A 95 -5.36 -7.23 -11.32
C ASN A 95 -5.02 -8.72 -11.24
N GLN A 96 -5.62 -9.56 -12.10
CA GLN A 96 -5.20 -10.96 -12.21
C GLN A 96 -3.77 -11.05 -12.70
N LEU A 97 -3.40 -10.25 -13.71
CA LEU A 97 -2.07 -10.26 -14.28
C LEU A 97 -0.97 -9.96 -13.26
N GLN A 98 -1.23 -9.14 -12.23
CA GLN A 98 -0.28 -8.93 -11.12
C GLN A 98 0.00 -10.18 -10.28
N LYS A 99 -0.92 -11.16 -10.27
CA LYS A 99 -0.90 -12.35 -9.41
C LYS A 99 -0.47 -13.62 -10.14
N VAL A 100 -0.36 -13.59 -11.46
CA VAL A 100 0.14 -14.70 -12.29
C VAL A 100 1.40 -14.30 -13.06
N SER A 101 2.36 -15.22 -13.16
CA SER A 101 3.60 -14.97 -13.91
C SER A 101 3.36 -14.86 -15.41
N LYS A 102 4.29 -14.20 -16.12
CA LYS A 102 4.31 -14.14 -17.59
C LYS A 102 4.28 -15.52 -18.23
N ALA A 103 5.01 -16.49 -17.65
CA ALA A 103 5.05 -17.86 -18.15
C ALA A 103 3.69 -18.58 -17.98
N GLN A 104 3.01 -18.39 -16.85
CA GLN A 104 1.67 -18.92 -16.62
C GLN A 104 0.64 -18.30 -17.57
N THR A 105 0.68 -16.99 -17.78
CA THR A 105 -0.19 -16.30 -18.74
C THR A 105 0.01 -16.83 -20.15
N GLN A 106 1.26 -17.00 -20.58
CA GLN A 106 1.59 -17.59 -21.87
C GLN A 106 1.08 -19.03 -21.99
N ALA A 107 1.27 -19.86 -20.95
CA ALA A 107 0.79 -21.23 -20.95
C ALA A 107 -0.74 -21.31 -21.11
N LEU A 108 -1.50 -20.45 -20.44
CA LEU A 108 -2.96 -20.37 -20.62
C LEU A 108 -3.34 -20.02 -22.06
N ILE A 109 -2.68 -19.01 -22.66
CA ILE A 109 -2.91 -18.63 -24.07
C ILE A 109 -2.59 -19.81 -25.00
N GLU A 110 -1.49 -20.52 -24.75
CA GLU A 110 -1.10 -21.70 -25.52
C GLU A 110 -2.13 -22.83 -25.43
N LEU A 111 -2.78 -23.04 -24.27
CA LEU A 111 -3.87 -24.02 -24.15
C LEU A 111 -5.08 -23.66 -25.03
N TYR A 112 -5.45 -22.38 -25.11
CA TYR A 112 -6.52 -21.91 -26.01
C TYR A 112 -6.17 -22.17 -27.49
N VAL A 113 -4.94 -21.85 -27.89
CA VAL A 113 -4.47 -22.11 -29.25
C VAL A 113 -4.42 -23.60 -29.52
N ALA A 114 -3.97 -24.40 -28.56
CA ALA A 114 -3.79 -25.84 -28.72
C ALA A 114 -5.11 -26.60 -28.78
N TYR A 115 -5.99 -26.43 -27.81
CA TYR A 115 -7.24 -27.21 -27.79
C TYR A 115 -8.30 -26.67 -28.73
N PHE A 116 -8.28 -25.37 -29.05
CA PHE A 116 -9.41 -24.74 -29.76
C PHE A 116 -9.02 -24.03 -31.05
N ASN A 117 -7.72 -23.95 -31.39
CA ASN A 117 -7.21 -23.10 -32.49
C ASN A 117 -7.83 -21.69 -32.44
N ARG A 118 -7.84 -21.12 -31.24
CA ARG A 118 -8.55 -19.90 -30.89
C ARG A 118 -7.64 -19.03 -30.04
N ILE A 119 -7.63 -17.71 -30.24
CA ILE A 119 -7.06 -16.80 -29.23
C ILE A 119 -8.06 -16.63 -28.08
N PRO A 120 -7.62 -16.58 -26.82
CA PRO A 120 -8.54 -16.31 -25.73
C PRO A 120 -9.20 -14.94 -25.90
N ASP A 121 -10.39 -14.80 -25.35
CA ASP A 121 -10.94 -13.49 -24.98
C ASP A 121 -10.55 -13.14 -23.53
N SER A 122 -10.66 -11.87 -23.17
CA SER A 122 -10.15 -11.36 -21.89
C SER A 122 -10.86 -11.95 -20.67
N GLU A 123 -12.19 -12.08 -20.71
CA GLU A 123 -12.98 -12.67 -19.63
C GLU A 123 -12.66 -14.16 -19.45
N GLY A 124 -12.56 -14.91 -20.55
CA GLY A 124 -12.14 -16.32 -20.51
C GLY A 124 -10.73 -16.51 -19.96
N LEU A 125 -9.78 -15.67 -20.37
CA LEU A 125 -8.40 -15.71 -19.87
C LEU A 125 -8.33 -15.39 -18.38
N ALA A 126 -9.04 -14.35 -17.93
CA ALA A 126 -9.10 -13.93 -16.53
C ALA A 126 -9.65 -15.05 -15.62
N TYR A 127 -10.69 -15.77 -16.06
CA TYR A 127 -11.21 -16.93 -15.32
C TYR A 127 -10.13 -17.98 -15.05
N TRP A 128 -9.36 -18.37 -16.07
CA TRP A 128 -8.33 -19.38 -15.89
C TRP A 128 -7.13 -18.87 -15.09
N MET A 129 -6.84 -17.57 -15.13
CA MET A 129 -5.90 -16.94 -14.20
C MET A 129 -6.40 -17.07 -12.75
N ASP A 130 -7.68 -16.84 -12.49
CA ASP A 130 -8.26 -17.02 -11.15
C ASP A 130 -8.19 -18.49 -10.70
N GLN A 131 -8.32 -19.46 -11.60
CA GLN A 131 -8.10 -20.87 -11.25
C GLN A 131 -6.65 -21.15 -10.83
N LEU A 132 -5.65 -20.55 -11.51
CA LEU A 132 -4.25 -20.64 -11.10
C LEU A 132 -4.00 -19.99 -9.74
N ILE A 133 -4.58 -18.80 -9.52
CA ILE A 133 -4.49 -18.06 -8.25
C ILE A 133 -5.08 -18.89 -7.10
N ASN A 134 -6.16 -19.63 -7.36
CA ASN A 134 -6.79 -20.54 -6.40
C ASN A 134 -6.12 -21.92 -6.32
N GLY A 135 -4.90 -22.07 -6.85
CA GLY A 135 -4.06 -23.26 -6.64
C GLY A 135 -4.22 -24.39 -7.66
N LYS A 136 -5.00 -24.22 -8.74
CA LYS A 136 -5.01 -25.22 -9.83
C LYS A 136 -3.70 -25.18 -10.60
N SER A 137 -3.23 -26.36 -11.02
CA SER A 137 -2.09 -26.48 -11.93
C SER A 137 -2.50 -26.32 -13.40
N ILE A 138 -1.55 -25.93 -14.26
CA ILE A 138 -1.74 -25.88 -15.72
C ILE A 138 -2.21 -27.23 -16.28
N SER A 139 -1.75 -28.36 -15.72
CA SER A 139 -2.18 -29.70 -16.16
C SER A 139 -3.66 -29.94 -15.89
N GLN A 140 -4.16 -29.58 -14.71
CA GLN A 140 -5.59 -29.72 -14.35
C GLN A 140 -6.48 -28.80 -15.19
N ILE A 141 -5.96 -27.63 -15.57
CA ILE A 141 -6.63 -26.73 -16.51
C ILE A 141 -6.66 -27.34 -17.91
N ALA A 142 -5.55 -27.90 -18.39
CA ALA A 142 -5.50 -28.59 -19.68
C ALA A 142 -6.48 -29.77 -19.76
N ASP A 143 -6.66 -30.54 -18.67
CA ASP A 143 -7.69 -31.58 -18.59
C ASP A 143 -9.08 -30.99 -18.83
N SER A 144 -9.37 -29.84 -18.21
CA SER A 144 -10.65 -29.13 -18.37
C SER A 144 -10.85 -28.66 -19.82
N PHE A 145 -9.79 -28.20 -20.48
CA PHE A 145 -9.83 -27.81 -21.90
C PHE A 145 -10.07 -29.00 -22.83
N TYR A 146 -9.44 -30.14 -22.55
CA TYR A 146 -9.67 -31.36 -23.32
C TYR A 146 -11.12 -31.85 -23.19
N GLN A 147 -11.67 -31.87 -21.97
CA GLN A 147 -13.07 -32.22 -21.75
C GLN A 147 -14.02 -31.25 -22.46
N ALA A 148 -13.75 -29.95 -22.39
CA ALA A 148 -14.49 -28.96 -23.15
C ALA A 148 -14.41 -29.22 -24.67
N GLY A 149 -13.22 -29.57 -25.19
CA GLY A 149 -13.05 -29.88 -26.60
C GLY A 149 -13.92 -31.05 -27.09
N LEU A 150 -14.11 -32.08 -26.26
CA LEU A 150 -14.95 -33.24 -26.54
C LEU A 150 -16.46 -32.92 -26.59
N LEU A 151 -16.89 -31.86 -25.91
CA LEU A 151 -18.29 -31.42 -25.93
C LEU A 151 -18.66 -30.72 -27.24
N TYR A 152 -17.66 -30.29 -28.03
CA TYR A 152 -17.87 -29.54 -29.28
C TYR A 152 -17.04 -30.10 -30.43
N PRO A 153 -17.29 -31.37 -30.82
CA PRO A 153 -16.54 -32.06 -31.88
C PRO A 153 -16.60 -31.32 -33.23
N GLU A 154 -17.71 -30.62 -33.50
CA GLU A 154 -17.92 -29.87 -34.75
C GLU A 154 -16.99 -28.65 -34.88
N LEU A 155 -16.49 -28.13 -33.75
CA LEU A 155 -15.61 -26.96 -33.70
C LEU A 155 -14.14 -27.35 -33.52
N THR A 156 -13.86 -28.37 -32.73
CA THR A 156 -12.49 -28.77 -32.37
C THR A 156 -11.98 -29.96 -33.16
N GLY A 157 -12.87 -30.79 -33.70
CA GLY A 157 -12.57 -32.09 -34.29
C GLY A 157 -12.30 -33.20 -33.26
N TYR A 158 -12.30 -32.90 -31.95
CA TYR A 158 -12.09 -33.92 -30.92
C TYR A 158 -13.34 -34.75 -30.67
N SER A 159 -13.21 -36.07 -30.73
CA SER A 159 -14.28 -37.01 -30.40
C SER A 159 -13.78 -38.05 -29.40
N LYS A 160 -14.65 -38.46 -28.49
CA LYS A 160 -14.35 -39.51 -27.51
C LYS A 160 -13.95 -40.83 -28.19
N ASP A 161 -14.50 -41.10 -29.38
CA ASP A 161 -14.32 -42.34 -30.11
C ASP A 161 -13.18 -42.28 -31.14
N MET A 162 -12.44 -41.17 -31.20
CA MET A 162 -11.35 -41.01 -32.18
C MET A 162 -10.14 -41.89 -31.87
N SER A 163 -9.41 -42.34 -32.88
CA SER A 163 -8.17 -43.10 -32.69
C SER A 163 -7.05 -42.22 -32.13
N ASN A 164 -6.04 -42.81 -31.50
CA ASN A 164 -4.87 -42.04 -31.03
C ASN A 164 -4.12 -41.38 -32.20
N ALA A 165 -4.10 -42.02 -33.38
CA ALA A 165 -3.47 -41.46 -34.56
C ALA A 165 -4.23 -40.24 -35.08
N ASP A 166 -5.56 -40.29 -35.09
CA ASP A 166 -6.40 -39.15 -35.49
C ASP A 166 -6.34 -38.01 -34.47
N PHE A 167 -6.28 -38.34 -33.18
CA PHE A 167 -6.04 -37.37 -32.11
C PHE A 167 -4.73 -36.61 -32.34
N VAL A 168 -3.62 -37.34 -32.54
CA VAL A 168 -2.29 -36.73 -32.80
C VAL A 168 -2.30 -35.86 -34.07
N ARG A 169 -2.93 -36.32 -35.16
CA ARG A 169 -3.03 -35.52 -36.40
C ARG A 169 -3.85 -34.24 -36.20
N ILE A 170 -4.91 -34.28 -35.39
CA ILE A 170 -5.70 -33.10 -35.04
C ILE A 170 -4.89 -32.14 -34.17
N VAL A 171 -4.08 -32.63 -33.24
CA VAL A 171 -3.15 -31.80 -32.46
C VAL A 171 -2.13 -31.12 -33.39
N TYR A 172 -1.50 -31.84 -34.33
CA TYR A 172 -0.61 -31.22 -35.32
C TYR A 172 -1.29 -30.12 -36.15
N LYS A 173 -2.52 -30.37 -36.62
CA LYS A 173 -3.29 -29.43 -37.44
C LYS A 173 -3.68 -28.18 -36.65
N ASN A 174 -4.33 -28.36 -35.52
CA ASN A 174 -4.94 -27.27 -34.76
C ASN A 174 -3.90 -26.48 -33.94
N VAL A 175 -2.92 -27.18 -33.36
CA VAL A 175 -1.95 -26.60 -32.41
C VAL A 175 -0.74 -26.06 -33.14
N LEU A 176 -0.21 -26.83 -34.09
CA LEU A 176 1.07 -26.54 -34.73
C LEU A 176 0.92 -25.95 -36.14
N GLY A 177 -0.31 -25.79 -36.62
CA GLY A 177 -0.59 -25.28 -37.97
C GLY A 177 -0.13 -26.22 -39.09
N ARG A 178 0.24 -27.46 -38.75
CA ARG A 178 0.83 -28.44 -39.67
C ARG A 178 -0.28 -29.16 -40.42
N SER A 179 -0.58 -28.65 -41.61
CA SER A 179 -1.65 -29.14 -42.48
C SER A 179 -1.24 -29.09 -43.95
N GLY A 180 -1.98 -29.77 -44.83
CA GLY A 180 -1.66 -29.84 -46.25
C GLY A 180 -0.24 -30.37 -46.50
N SER A 181 0.58 -29.60 -47.22
CA SER A 181 1.98 -29.95 -47.51
C SER A 181 2.91 -29.98 -46.30
N THR A 182 2.45 -29.52 -45.13
CA THR A 182 3.23 -29.52 -43.87
C THR A 182 2.68 -30.50 -42.82
N ALA A 183 1.71 -31.33 -43.19
CA ALA A 183 1.13 -32.35 -42.32
C ALA A 183 2.21 -33.28 -41.73
N PRO A 184 2.01 -33.84 -40.52
CA PRO A 184 2.97 -34.74 -39.91
C PRO A 184 3.13 -36.03 -40.74
N SER A 185 4.36 -36.53 -40.82
CA SER A 185 4.64 -37.86 -41.35
C SER A 185 4.08 -38.96 -40.44
N ASP A 186 3.89 -40.17 -40.99
CA ASP A 186 3.44 -41.31 -40.18
C ASP A 186 4.44 -41.69 -39.08
N ALA A 187 5.73 -41.40 -39.27
CA ALA A 187 6.76 -41.58 -38.23
C ALA A 187 6.56 -40.61 -37.06
N GLU A 188 6.30 -39.32 -37.36
CA GLU A 188 5.97 -38.31 -36.35
C GLU A 188 4.67 -38.65 -35.60
N VAL A 189 3.65 -39.16 -36.30
CA VAL A 189 2.40 -39.62 -35.68
C VAL A 189 2.66 -40.85 -34.79
N THR A 190 3.42 -41.83 -35.29
CA THR A 190 3.72 -43.06 -34.58
C THR A 190 4.44 -42.78 -33.26
N TYR A 191 5.44 -41.90 -33.26
CA TYR A 191 6.17 -41.49 -32.06
C TYR A 191 5.23 -41.09 -30.91
N TRP A 192 4.32 -40.16 -31.17
CA TRP A 192 3.36 -39.68 -30.17
C TRP A 192 2.30 -40.72 -29.80
N THR A 193 1.83 -41.53 -30.76
CA THR A 193 0.89 -42.60 -30.44
C THR A 193 1.51 -43.72 -29.59
N SER A 194 2.81 -43.99 -29.74
CA SER A 194 3.54 -44.92 -28.87
C SER A 194 3.71 -44.40 -27.45
N ASP A 195 3.85 -43.08 -27.27
CA ASP A 195 3.83 -42.45 -25.94
C ASP A 195 2.49 -42.63 -25.23
N ILE A 196 1.37 -42.53 -25.96
CA ILE A 196 0.05 -42.84 -25.39
C ILE A 196 -0.09 -44.34 -25.09
N ALA A 197 0.30 -45.21 -26.03
CA ALA A 197 0.15 -46.66 -25.89
C ALA A 197 1.00 -47.24 -24.75
N SER A 198 2.16 -46.66 -24.48
CA SER A 198 3.05 -47.06 -23.38
C SER A 198 2.68 -46.44 -22.03
N GLY A 199 1.66 -45.56 -21.99
CA GLY A 199 1.25 -44.85 -20.78
C GLY A 199 2.19 -43.71 -20.36
N ARG A 200 3.19 -43.35 -21.19
CA ARG A 200 4.07 -42.18 -20.95
C ARG A 200 3.33 -40.85 -21.04
N GLN A 201 2.26 -40.80 -21.85
CA GLN A 201 1.41 -39.63 -21.99
C GLN A 201 -0.07 -40.04 -21.95
N THR A 202 -0.92 -39.19 -21.36
CA THR A 202 -2.37 -39.21 -21.58
C THR A 202 -2.71 -38.33 -22.79
N ARG A 203 -3.95 -38.39 -23.29
CA ARG A 203 -4.39 -37.44 -24.32
C ARG A 203 -4.28 -35.99 -23.86
N THR A 204 -4.51 -35.71 -22.58
CA THR A 204 -4.28 -34.37 -22.01
C THR A 204 -2.80 -34.00 -22.02
N SER A 205 -1.94 -34.82 -21.40
CA SER A 205 -0.53 -34.46 -21.22
C SER A 205 0.25 -34.46 -22.55
N LEU A 206 -0.23 -35.20 -23.56
CA LEU A 206 0.35 -35.20 -24.91
C LEU A 206 0.36 -33.81 -25.54
N VAL A 207 -0.71 -33.02 -25.38
CA VAL A 207 -0.81 -31.69 -26.00
C VAL A 207 0.25 -30.74 -25.41
N ILE A 208 0.45 -30.79 -24.09
CA ILE A 208 1.50 -30.03 -23.40
C ILE A 208 2.89 -30.48 -23.86
N ALA A 209 3.12 -31.80 -23.99
CA ALA A 209 4.39 -32.35 -24.45
C ALA A 209 4.72 -31.95 -25.90
N MET A 210 3.72 -31.96 -26.78
CA MET A 210 3.87 -31.53 -28.18
C MET A 210 4.15 -30.03 -28.29
N LEU A 211 3.50 -29.19 -27.47
CA LEU A 211 3.82 -27.75 -27.38
C LEU A 211 5.27 -27.53 -26.93
N ALA A 212 5.72 -28.23 -25.88
CA ALA A 212 7.09 -28.14 -25.39
C ALA A 212 8.11 -28.59 -26.46
N SER A 213 7.79 -29.64 -27.23
CA SER A 213 8.61 -30.08 -28.36
C SER A 213 8.66 -29.04 -29.49
N ALA A 214 7.55 -28.42 -29.85
CA ALA A 214 7.54 -27.35 -30.85
C ALA A 214 8.35 -26.13 -30.39
N ARG A 215 8.39 -25.86 -29.09
CA ARG A 215 9.19 -24.78 -28.49
C ARG A 215 10.69 -25.04 -28.61
N SER A 216 11.15 -26.27 -28.42
CA SER A 216 12.57 -26.62 -28.49
C SER A 216 13.15 -26.61 -29.92
N LEU A 217 12.30 -26.69 -30.94
CA LEU A 217 12.68 -26.72 -32.35
C LEU A 217 12.75 -25.33 -33.02
N ALA A 218 12.84 -24.25 -32.25
CA ALA A 218 12.81 -22.88 -32.76
C ALA A 218 13.88 -22.58 -33.84
N ASN A 219 15.05 -23.22 -33.75
CA ASN A 219 16.18 -23.03 -34.67
C ASN A 219 16.23 -24.08 -35.80
N ASP A 220 15.25 -24.99 -35.87
CA ASP A 220 15.21 -26.01 -36.93
C ASP A 220 14.78 -25.38 -38.26
N PRO A 221 15.57 -25.48 -39.35
CA PRO A 221 15.24 -24.86 -40.63
C PRO A 221 13.96 -25.39 -41.31
N SER A 222 13.52 -26.61 -40.96
CA SER A 222 12.37 -27.28 -41.56
C SER A 222 11.05 -26.99 -40.82
N VAL A 223 11.11 -26.77 -39.51
CA VAL A 223 9.92 -26.65 -38.64
C VAL A 223 9.96 -25.49 -37.64
N GLY A 224 11.04 -24.70 -37.57
CA GLY A 224 11.17 -23.54 -36.68
C GLY A 224 10.13 -22.43 -36.96
N TRP A 225 9.55 -22.43 -38.16
CA TRP A 225 8.40 -21.57 -38.49
C TRP A 225 7.18 -21.84 -37.59
N VAL A 226 7.02 -23.05 -37.04
CA VAL A 226 5.94 -23.40 -36.10
C VAL A 226 6.09 -22.60 -34.80
N ASN A 227 7.32 -22.45 -34.31
CA ASN A 227 7.60 -21.60 -33.14
C ASN A 227 7.25 -20.14 -33.42
N THR A 228 7.60 -19.65 -34.61
CA THR A 228 7.27 -18.28 -35.04
C THR A 228 5.76 -18.08 -35.16
N LEU A 229 5.03 -19.04 -35.73
CA LEU A 229 3.56 -19.02 -35.78
C LEU A 229 2.95 -18.97 -34.38
N LEU A 230 3.43 -19.80 -33.44
CA LEU A 230 2.95 -19.80 -32.07
C LEU A 230 3.23 -18.46 -31.37
N ASN A 231 4.40 -17.86 -31.58
CA ASN A 231 4.73 -16.53 -31.05
C ASN A 231 3.80 -15.45 -31.60
N ASN A 232 3.51 -15.48 -32.91
CA ASN A 232 2.58 -14.55 -33.53
C ASN A 232 1.15 -14.72 -32.98
N LYS A 233 0.70 -15.96 -32.77
CA LYS A 233 -0.60 -16.25 -32.13
C LYS A 233 -0.67 -15.70 -30.71
N ILE A 234 0.40 -15.85 -29.92
CA ILE A 234 0.49 -15.30 -28.58
C ILE A 234 0.53 -13.78 -28.59
N GLN A 235 1.27 -13.16 -29.51
CA GLN A 235 1.35 -11.71 -29.62
C GLN A 235 -0.04 -11.11 -29.89
N VAL A 236 -0.78 -11.67 -30.85
CA VAL A 236 -2.14 -11.21 -31.16
C VAL A 236 -3.09 -11.48 -30.01
N ALA A 237 -2.99 -12.63 -29.33
CA ALA A 237 -3.77 -12.93 -28.13
C ALA A 237 -3.48 -11.97 -26.98
N GLN A 238 -2.21 -11.62 -26.75
CA GLN A 238 -1.79 -10.65 -25.74
C GLN A 238 -2.32 -9.27 -26.08
N PHE A 239 -2.28 -8.84 -27.34
CA PHE A 239 -2.90 -7.59 -27.73
C PHE A 239 -4.42 -7.59 -27.48
N PHE A 240 -5.12 -8.63 -27.96
CA PHE A 240 -6.57 -8.72 -27.91
C PHE A 240 -7.12 -8.89 -26.48
N ALA A 241 -6.68 -9.92 -25.77
CA ALA A 241 -7.24 -10.33 -24.49
C ALA A 241 -6.60 -9.62 -23.29
N VAL A 242 -5.30 -9.30 -23.39
CA VAL A 242 -4.55 -8.65 -22.31
C VAL A 242 -4.54 -7.15 -22.51
N ALA A 243 -3.76 -6.62 -23.46
CA ALA A 243 -3.54 -5.18 -23.61
C ALA A 243 -4.85 -4.41 -23.81
N GLN A 244 -5.74 -4.91 -24.66
CA GLN A 244 -7.03 -4.28 -24.95
C GLN A 244 -8.20 -4.79 -24.09
N GLY A 245 -8.01 -5.87 -23.34
CA GLY A 245 -9.05 -6.43 -22.48
C GLY A 245 -10.31 -6.93 -23.20
N ILE A 246 -10.26 -7.34 -24.47
CA ILE A 246 -11.47 -7.51 -25.30
C ILE A 246 -12.17 -8.86 -25.09
N SER A 247 -13.50 -8.82 -24.97
CA SER A 247 -14.41 -9.94 -25.17
C SER A 247 -15.59 -9.51 -26.04
N TYR A 248 -15.97 -10.25 -27.09
CA TYR A 248 -17.12 -9.87 -27.93
C TYR A 248 -18.44 -10.17 -27.21
N SER A 249 -19.44 -9.31 -27.43
CA SER A 249 -20.66 -9.32 -26.61
C SER A 249 -21.51 -10.58 -26.76
N ASN A 250 -21.58 -11.15 -27.96
CA ASN A 250 -22.29 -12.39 -28.25
C ASN A 250 -21.33 -13.59 -28.14
N PRO A 251 -21.69 -14.68 -27.42
CA PRO A 251 -20.77 -15.79 -27.16
C PRO A 251 -20.42 -16.59 -28.40
N SER A 252 -21.41 -16.89 -29.27
CA SER A 252 -21.18 -17.62 -30.51
C SER A 252 -20.29 -16.81 -31.46
N ASP A 253 -20.58 -15.51 -31.58
CA ASP A 253 -19.76 -14.58 -32.36
C ASP A 253 -18.35 -14.45 -31.78
N ASN A 254 -18.20 -14.46 -30.45
CA ASN A 254 -16.91 -14.40 -29.77
C ASN A 254 -16.03 -15.59 -30.14
N ILE A 255 -16.56 -16.82 -30.16
CA ILE A 255 -15.82 -18.00 -30.64
C ILE A 255 -15.45 -17.83 -32.11
N THR A 256 -16.45 -17.60 -32.97
CA THR A 256 -16.23 -17.61 -34.42
C THR A 256 -15.22 -16.53 -34.83
N ARG A 257 -15.28 -15.34 -34.24
CA ARG A 257 -14.34 -14.24 -34.52
C ARG A 257 -12.93 -14.52 -34.01
N THR A 258 -12.78 -15.03 -32.80
CA THR A 258 -11.44 -15.33 -32.24
C THR A 258 -10.77 -16.52 -32.93
N ILE A 259 -11.54 -17.49 -33.46
CA ILE A 259 -11.03 -18.52 -34.38
C ILE A 259 -10.62 -17.89 -35.72
N ALA A 260 -11.45 -17.02 -36.30
CA ALA A 260 -11.11 -16.34 -37.55
C ALA A 260 -9.85 -15.47 -37.42
N ILE A 261 -9.66 -14.78 -36.29
CA ILE A 261 -8.45 -14.03 -35.97
C ILE A 261 -7.26 -14.99 -35.88
N ALA A 262 -7.37 -16.10 -35.14
CA ALA A 262 -6.30 -17.09 -35.02
C ALA A 262 -5.89 -17.70 -36.38
N ASN A 263 -6.85 -17.95 -37.27
CA ASN A 263 -6.62 -18.49 -38.62
C ASN A 263 -5.97 -17.48 -39.58
N ALA A 264 -6.15 -16.18 -39.33
CA ALA A 264 -5.53 -15.12 -40.13
C ALA A 264 -4.04 -14.91 -39.80
N ILE A 265 -3.52 -15.56 -38.76
CA ILE A 265 -2.14 -15.43 -38.31
C ILE A 265 -1.26 -16.44 -39.05
N THR A 266 -0.17 -15.95 -39.63
CA THR A 266 0.82 -16.79 -40.31
C THR A 266 2.19 -16.66 -39.61
N PRO A 267 3.18 -17.50 -39.94
CA PRO A 267 4.53 -17.36 -39.38
C PRO A 267 5.17 -15.99 -39.69
N ASN A 268 4.77 -15.34 -40.78
CA ASN A 268 5.44 -14.12 -41.26
C ASN A 268 4.55 -12.87 -41.19
N ASP A 269 3.28 -12.99 -40.80
CA ASP A 269 2.34 -11.87 -40.83
C ASP A 269 1.22 -12.01 -39.78
N THR A 270 0.98 -10.92 -39.05
CA THR A 270 -0.14 -10.73 -38.11
C THR A 270 -1.10 -9.62 -38.54
N THR A 271 -0.81 -8.90 -39.62
CA THR A 271 -1.53 -7.70 -40.07
C THR A 271 -3.00 -7.98 -40.35
N ARG A 272 -3.30 -9.11 -41.02
CA ARG A 272 -4.69 -9.50 -41.29
C ARG A 272 -5.47 -9.78 -40.00
N ALA A 273 -4.83 -10.42 -39.03
CA ALA A 273 -5.43 -10.71 -37.73
C ALA A 273 -5.70 -9.41 -36.94
N MET A 274 -4.75 -8.48 -36.92
CA MET A 274 -4.91 -7.15 -36.30
C MET A 274 -6.01 -6.34 -36.98
N SER A 275 -6.13 -6.43 -38.32
CA SER A 275 -7.22 -5.80 -39.08
C SER A 275 -8.60 -6.38 -38.75
N LEU A 276 -8.69 -7.67 -38.43
CA LEU A 276 -9.94 -8.31 -38.00
C LEU A 276 -10.36 -7.89 -36.58
N ILE A 277 -9.39 -7.54 -35.72
CA ILE A 277 -9.65 -6.96 -34.39
C ILE A 277 -10.15 -5.51 -34.53
N GLY A 278 -9.52 -4.72 -35.42
CA GLY A 278 -10.05 -3.44 -35.85
C GLY A 278 -10.03 -2.31 -34.82
N ILE A 279 -9.23 -2.41 -33.75
CA ILE A 279 -9.09 -1.36 -32.72
C ILE A 279 -8.11 -0.28 -33.18
N LYS A 280 -8.52 0.99 -33.09
CA LYS A 280 -7.72 2.15 -33.49
C LYS A 280 -6.90 2.76 -32.34
N ASP A 281 -7.39 2.63 -31.12
CA ASP A 281 -6.73 3.13 -29.91
C ASP A 281 -5.65 2.15 -29.44
N LEU A 282 -4.45 2.29 -29.99
CA LEU A 282 -3.29 1.45 -29.63
C LEU A 282 -2.55 1.96 -28.38
N THR A 283 -3.01 3.07 -27.80
CA THR A 283 -2.35 3.71 -26.63
C THR A 283 -2.88 3.18 -25.30
N PHE A 284 -4.09 2.61 -25.31
CA PHE A 284 -4.63 1.88 -24.18
C PHE A 284 -3.91 0.53 -24.04
N ASP A 285 -3.38 0.24 -22.85
CA ASP A 285 -2.71 -1.04 -22.56
C ASP A 285 -2.96 -1.45 -21.10
N LEU A 286 -3.47 -2.67 -20.91
CA LEU A 286 -3.70 -3.29 -19.60
C LEU A 286 -2.56 -4.19 -19.13
N SER A 287 -1.52 -4.38 -19.94
CA SER A 287 -0.39 -5.24 -19.61
C SER A 287 0.42 -4.74 -18.41
N VAL A 288 1.09 -5.69 -17.74
CA VAL A 288 2.07 -5.43 -16.68
C VAL A 288 3.47 -5.63 -17.25
N THR A 289 4.36 -4.69 -16.96
CA THR A 289 5.72 -4.63 -17.51
C THR A 289 6.76 -4.52 -16.40
N ALA A 290 8.04 -4.58 -16.77
CA ALA A 290 9.12 -4.15 -15.89
C ALA A 290 8.94 -2.67 -15.46
N PRO A 291 9.51 -2.26 -14.31
CA PRO A 291 9.42 -0.88 -13.85
C PRO A 291 10.28 0.06 -14.70
N GLU A 292 10.08 1.37 -14.55
CA GLU A 292 11.02 2.37 -15.07
C GLU A 292 12.32 2.42 -14.24
N SER A 293 13.34 3.12 -14.73
CA SER A 293 14.62 3.26 -14.02
C SER A 293 14.51 4.16 -12.77
N PRO A 294 15.31 3.93 -11.71
CA PRO A 294 15.44 4.85 -10.58
C PRO A 294 15.84 6.26 -11.01
N ARG A 295 15.42 7.28 -10.25
CA ARG A 295 15.57 8.71 -10.61
C ARG A 295 16.42 9.47 -9.61
N ASN A 296 16.79 10.70 -9.97
CA ASN A 296 17.48 11.67 -9.10
C ASN A 296 18.67 11.07 -8.34
N ILE A 297 19.46 10.27 -9.06
CA ILE A 297 20.53 9.49 -8.46
C ILE A 297 21.66 10.43 -8.04
N THR A 298 22.01 10.38 -6.75
CA THR A 298 23.15 11.07 -6.16
C THR A 298 24.11 10.04 -5.59
N SER A 299 25.40 10.36 -5.55
CA SER A 299 26.43 9.43 -5.09
C SER A 299 27.43 10.08 -4.17
N THR A 300 27.84 9.35 -3.13
CA THR A 300 29.01 9.66 -2.29
C THR A 300 29.99 8.50 -2.34
N ASN A 301 31.29 8.76 -2.34
CA ASN A 301 32.29 7.72 -2.54
C ASN A 301 33.47 7.82 -1.57
N THR A 302 34.12 6.68 -1.34
CA THR A 302 35.33 6.52 -0.51
C THR A 302 36.48 6.06 -1.40
N SER A 303 37.60 5.63 -0.81
CA SER A 303 38.68 4.97 -1.55
C SER A 303 38.34 3.55 -2.01
N SER A 304 37.28 2.93 -1.47
CA SER A 304 36.92 1.55 -1.78
C SER A 304 35.42 1.28 -1.91
N SER A 305 34.58 2.31 -1.90
CA SER A 305 33.13 2.15 -2.06
C SER A 305 32.45 3.37 -2.68
N ILE A 306 31.27 3.15 -3.26
CA ILE A 306 30.34 4.17 -3.73
C ILE A 306 28.95 3.87 -3.14
N SER A 307 28.31 4.86 -2.54
CA SER A 307 26.93 4.82 -2.08
C SER A 307 26.04 5.67 -2.98
N PHE A 308 24.93 5.09 -3.45
CA PHE A 308 23.94 5.72 -4.33
C PHE A 308 22.65 5.97 -3.57
N SER A 309 22.23 7.23 -3.46
CA SER A 309 20.88 7.59 -3.03
C SER A 309 20.04 7.96 -4.24
N PHE A 310 18.78 7.54 -4.29
CA PHE A 310 17.91 7.72 -5.46
C PHE A 310 16.43 7.75 -5.09
N ASP A 311 15.64 8.38 -5.97
CA ASP A 311 14.18 8.35 -5.93
C ASP A 311 13.64 7.12 -6.66
N LEU A 312 12.48 6.65 -6.23
CA LEU A 312 11.77 5.53 -6.86
C LEU A 312 11.38 5.88 -8.33
N PRO A 313 11.27 4.86 -9.21
CA PRO A 313 10.71 5.02 -10.57
C PRO A 313 9.34 5.72 -10.58
N LEU A 314 9.00 6.47 -11.64
CA LEU A 314 7.65 7.09 -11.75
C LEU A 314 6.57 6.03 -12.01
N SER A 315 6.94 4.95 -12.69
CA SER A 315 6.10 3.77 -12.92
C SER A 315 6.82 2.51 -12.44
N ASP A 316 6.12 1.69 -11.68
CA ASP A 316 6.56 0.34 -11.30
C ASP A 316 6.20 -0.72 -12.37
N GLY A 317 5.67 -0.30 -13.51
CA GLY A 317 5.20 -1.21 -14.56
C GLY A 317 3.89 -1.93 -14.21
N GLY A 318 3.19 -1.47 -13.17
CA GLY A 318 1.94 -2.06 -12.69
C GLY A 318 2.13 -3.27 -11.77
N SER A 319 3.35 -3.52 -11.27
CA SER A 319 3.66 -4.58 -10.30
C SER A 319 4.72 -4.11 -9.30
N PRO A 320 4.63 -4.47 -7.99
CA PRO A 320 5.53 -3.97 -6.96
C PRO A 320 7.00 -4.19 -7.29
N ILE A 321 7.81 -3.14 -7.10
CA ILE A 321 9.28 -3.25 -7.22
C ILE A 321 9.79 -4.13 -6.08
N LEU A 322 10.48 -5.21 -6.46
CA LEU A 322 11.04 -6.21 -5.56
C LEU A 322 12.51 -5.90 -5.21
N GLU A 323 13.25 -5.24 -6.11
CA GLU A 323 14.69 -5.05 -5.97
C GLU A 323 15.19 -3.86 -6.80
N TYR A 324 16.21 -3.17 -6.29
CA TYR A 324 17.07 -2.25 -7.03
C TYR A 324 18.46 -2.85 -7.19
N SER A 325 19.10 -2.60 -8.34
CA SER A 325 20.48 -3.03 -8.59
C SER A 325 21.30 -1.86 -9.09
N ALA A 326 22.41 -1.56 -8.41
CA ALA A 326 23.45 -0.66 -8.90
C ALA A 326 24.57 -1.47 -9.54
N SER A 327 25.04 -1.03 -10.69
CA SER A 327 26.14 -1.63 -11.45
C SER A 327 27.20 -0.57 -11.69
N CYS A 328 28.47 -0.84 -11.36
CA CYS A 328 29.61 0.02 -11.64
C CYS A 328 30.68 -0.76 -12.38
N SER A 329 31.18 -0.22 -13.50
CA SER A 329 32.23 -0.84 -14.30
C SER A 329 33.48 0.04 -14.45
N SER A 330 34.65 -0.59 -14.44
CA SER A 330 35.94 0.03 -14.71
C SER A 330 36.76 -0.94 -15.58
N GLY A 331 36.97 -0.59 -16.86
CA GLY A 331 37.60 -1.50 -17.81
C GLY A 331 36.76 -2.78 -18.01
N THR A 332 37.36 -3.95 -17.79
CA THR A 332 36.68 -5.25 -17.89
C THR A 332 35.99 -5.69 -16.59
N SER A 333 36.20 -4.98 -15.48
CA SER A 333 35.63 -5.33 -14.17
C SER A 333 34.28 -4.65 -13.97
N THR A 334 33.24 -5.44 -13.68
CA THR A 334 31.90 -4.94 -13.33
C THR A 334 31.51 -5.45 -11.94
N LEU A 335 31.05 -4.53 -11.09
CA LEU A 335 30.57 -4.81 -9.73
C LEU A 335 29.09 -4.47 -9.65
N ASN A 336 28.32 -5.34 -9.02
CA ASN A 336 26.88 -5.16 -8.85
C ASN A 336 26.52 -5.30 -7.38
N VAL A 337 25.62 -4.45 -6.90
CA VAL A 337 24.97 -4.62 -5.60
C VAL A 337 23.47 -4.53 -5.78
N LYS A 338 22.74 -5.33 -5.00
CA LYS A 338 21.28 -5.36 -4.96
C LYS A 338 20.79 -4.94 -3.59
N GLY A 339 19.61 -4.35 -3.54
CA GLY A 339 18.93 -3.99 -2.30
C GLY A 339 17.50 -3.54 -2.57
N THR A 340 16.68 -3.49 -1.53
CA THR A 340 15.24 -3.20 -1.67
C THR A 340 14.90 -1.72 -1.45
N THR A 341 15.85 -0.92 -0.96
CA THR A 341 15.68 0.50 -0.64
C THR A 341 16.92 1.31 -0.98
N SER A 342 16.76 2.63 -1.09
CA SER A 342 17.87 3.58 -1.16
C SER A 342 18.43 3.85 0.26
N PRO A 343 19.76 3.91 0.46
CA PRO A 343 20.81 3.87 -0.56
C PRO A 343 21.36 2.47 -0.87
N LEU A 344 21.93 2.29 -2.07
CA LEU A 344 22.71 1.11 -2.47
C LEU A 344 24.22 1.38 -2.36
N VAL A 345 25.00 0.44 -1.80
CA VAL A 345 26.44 0.63 -1.58
C VAL A 345 27.27 -0.44 -2.29
N ILE A 346 28.09 -0.05 -3.27
CA ILE A 346 29.08 -0.92 -3.91
C ILE A 346 30.40 -0.77 -3.16
N GLY A 347 30.93 -1.88 -2.64
CA GLY A 347 32.23 -1.94 -1.96
C GLY A 347 33.35 -2.56 -2.81
N SER A 348 34.52 -2.77 -2.18
CA SER A 348 35.71 -3.42 -2.77
C SER A 348 36.24 -2.75 -4.05
N LEU A 349 36.07 -1.44 -4.16
CA LEU A 349 36.60 -0.63 -5.26
C LEU A 349 38.08 -0.31 -5.04
N SER A 350 38.78 -0.04 -6.14
CA SER A 350 40.16 0.46 -6.09
C SER A 350 40.14 1.98 -5.91
N ALA A 351 41.10 2.50 -5.14
CA ALA A 351 41.24 3.94 -4.93
C ALA A 351 41.72 4.65 -6.20
N ASN A 352 41.31 5.92 -6.37
CA ASN A 352 41.68 6.76 -7.53
C ASN A 352 41.35 6.13 -8.89
N GLN A 353 40.26 5.38 -8.95
CA GLN A 353 39.80 4.67 -10.15
C GLN A 353 38.44 5.22 -10.61
N SER A 354 38.28 5.39 -11.92
CA SER A 354 37.03 5.84 -12.54
C SER A 354 36.10 4.65 -12.74
N TYR A 355 34.85 4.80 -12.32
CA TYR A 355 33.78 3.83 -12.51
C TYR A 355 32.59 4.46 -13.24
N LEU A 356 32.06 3.75 -14.24
CA LEU A 356 30.81 4.07 -14.91
C LEU A 356 29.68 3.30 -14.23
N CYS A 357 28.74 4.02 -13.62
CA CYS A 357 27.73 3.45 -12.75
C CYS A 357 26.30 3.71 -13.24
N SER A 358 25.41 2.74 -13.10
CA SER A 358 23.98 2.88 -13.42
C SER A 358 23.13 2.05 -12.48
N LEU A 359 21.88 2.44 -12.28
CA LEU A 359 20.92 1.75 -11.42
C LEU A 359 19.74 1.23 -12.22
N THR A 360 19.14 0.15 -11.75
CA THR A 360 17.94 -0.48 -12.31
C THR A 360 16.98 -0.83 -11.18
N ALA A 361 15.70 -0.94 -11.49
CA ALA A 361 14.66 -1.48 -10.62
C ALA A 361 14.11 -2.78 -11.23
N SER A 362 13.61 -3.69 -10.42
CA SER A 362 13.04 -4.96 -10.88
C SER A 362 11.73 -5.26 -10.17
N ASN A 363 10.74 -5.77 -10.90
CA ASN A 363 9.54 -6.39 -10.35
C ASN A 363 9.44 -7.85 -10.84
N SER A 364 8.31 -8.53 -10.60
CA SER A 364 8.10 -9.91 -11.06
C SER A 364 8.02 -10.08 -12.59
N PHE A 365 7.94 -8.98 -13.34
CA PHE A 365 7.84 -8.95 -14.81
C PHE A 365 9.14 -8.56 -15.51
N GLY A 366 10.13 -8.09 -14.77
CA GLY A 366 11.49 -7.90 -15.27
C GLY A 366 12.20 -6.70 -14.65
N GLN A 367 13.39 -6.44 -15.19
CA GLN A 367 14.26 -5.33 -14.81
C GLN A 367 14.03 -4.14 -15.75
N SER A 368 14.08 -2.93 -15.19
CA SER A 368 14.02 -1.67 -15.92
C SER A 368 15.19 -1.52 -16.88
N SER A 369 15.07 -0.58 -17.83
CA SER A 369 16.27 -0.03 -18.46
C SER A 369 17.20 0.60 -17.40
N PRO A 370 18.54 0.62 -17.63
CA PRO A 370 19.46 1.31 -16.73
C PRO A 370 19.17 2.82 -16.67
N SER A 371 19.40 3.42 -15.51
CA SER A 371 19.40 4.86 -15.34
C SER A 371 20.47 5.54 -16.19
N THR A 372 20.43 6.87 -16.24
CA THR A 372 21.56 7.66 -16.73
C THR A 372 22.86 7.23 -16.05
N THR A 373 23.92 7.05 -16.84
CA THR A 373 25.23 6.62 -16.34
C THR A 373 25.92 7.76 -15.60
N LEU A 374 26.42 7.48 -14.40
CA LEU A 374 27.25 8.35 -13.58
C LEU A 374 28.72 7.97 -13.76
N ASN A 375 29.60 8.96 -13.95
CA ASN A 375 31.04 8.74 -13.93
C ASN A 375 31.60 9.17 -12.56
N ILE A 376 32.14 8.22 -11.79
CA ILE A 376 32.55 8.44 -10.41
C ILE A 376 34.01 8.03 -10.24
N VAL A 377 34.83 8.94 -9.70
CA VAL A 377 36.24 8.67 -9.37
C VAL A 377 36.35 8.45 -7.86
N THR A 378 36.79 7.27 -7.44
CA THR A 378 37.01 6.94 -6.02
C THR A 378 38.11 7.81 -5.40
N GLY A 379 37.92 8.31 -4.17
CA GLY A 379 38.84 9.28 -3.54
C GLY A 379 40.15 8.65 -3.04
N THR A 380 41.10 9.50 -2.64
CA THR A 380 42.42 9.09 -2.08
C THR A 380 42.42 8.86 -0.56
N GLY A 381 41.28 9.00 0.10
CA GLY A 381 41.09 8.75 1.52
C GLY A 381 39.81 7.98 1.80
N ILE A 382 39.79 7.20 2.87
CA ILE A 382 38.59 6.51 3.36
C ILE A 382 37.65 7.59 3.93
N ALA A 383 36.88 8.29 3.09
CA ALA A 383 35.76 9.07 3.58
C ALA A 383 34.82 8.09 4.31
N SER A 384 34.53 8.32 5.59
CA SER A 384 33.44 7.58 6.23
C SER A 384 32.13 8.03 5.57
N PRO A 385 31.13 7.16 5.32
CA PRO A 385 29.80 7.66 5.00
C PRO A 385 29.31 8.55 6.16
N PRO A 386 28.48 9.59 5.91
CA PRO A 386 27.81 10.30 6.98
C PRO A 386 26.96 9.35 7.82
N TYR A 387 26.52 9.82 9.00
CA TYR A 387 25.51 9.10 9.76
C TYR A 387 24.29 8.79 8.88
N SER A 388 23.92 7.51 8.77
CA SER A 388 22.88 6.99 7.90
C SER A 388 21.74 6.31 8.67
N GLY A 389 21.64 6.60 9.97
CA GLY A 389 20.52 6.14 10.81
C GLY A 389 19.38 7.16 10.87
N ASP A 390 18.28 6.76 11.47
CA ASP A 390 17.15 7.66 11.72
C ASP A 390 17.42 8.56 12.94
N ILE A 391 16.81 9.75 12.92
CA ILE A 391 16.90 10.75 13.98
C ILE A 391 15.49 11.06 14.46
N VAL A 392 15.21 10.83 15.73
CA VAL A 392 13.92 11.16 16.35
C VAL A 392 14.12 12.24 17.39
N LEU A 393 13.59 13.43 17.10
CA LEU A 393 13.39 14.50 18.07
C LEU A 393 12.13 14.22 18.91
N GLY A 394 12.21 14.42 20.22
CA GLY A 394 11.05 14.26 21.10
C GLY A 394 11.13 15.08 22.38
N ALA A 395 9.97 15.33 22.98
CA ALA A 395 9.78 16.15 24.18
C ALA A 395 10.56 17.49 24.19
N PRO A 396 10.46 18.33 23.13
CA PRO A 396 11.06 19.66 23.14
C PRO A 396 10.42 20.55 24.23
N THR A 397 11.20 21.36 24.92
CA THR A 397 10.68 22.39 25.84
C THR A 397 10.97 23.80 25.30
N ASP A 398 10.78 24.80 26.13
CA ASP A 398 11.35 26.14 25.97
C ASP A 398 12.89 26.16 25.99
N SER A 399 13.56 25.16 26.57
CA SER A 399 15.01 25.18 26.77
C SER A 399 15.73 23.86 26.52
N SER A 400 15.04 22.82 26.05
CA SER A 400 15.67 21.53 25.78
C SER A 400 14.99 20.69 24.70
N VAL A 401 15.67 19.64 24.24
CA VAL A 401 15.09 18.58 23.39
C VAL A 401 15.84 17.26 23.61
N ARG A 402 15.15 16.12 23.44
CA ARG A 402 15.79 14.81 23.33
C ARG A 402 15.96 14.42 21.86
N ILE A 403 17.16 13.95 21.53
CA ILE A 403 17.52 13.46 20.19
C ILE A 403 17.90 11.99 20.32
N LYS A 404 17.08 11.10 19.78
CA LYS A 404 17.36 9.66 19.70
C LYS A 404 17.85 9.29 18.31
N LEU A 405 19.02 8.67 18.26
CA LEU A 405 19.68 8.18 17.06
C LEU A 405 19.61 6.66 17.01
N LEU A 406 19.25 6.07 15.87
CA LEU A 406 19.35 4.62 15.66
C LEU A 406 19.92 4.31 14.28
N SER A 407 21.01 3.55 14.23
CA SER A 407 21.54 2.99 12.99
C SER A 407 21.55 1.48 13.09
N SER A 408 21.02 0.77 12.09
CA SER A 408 21.00 -0.70 12.05
C SER A 408 22.38 -1.30 11.80
N SER A 409 23.32 -0.53 11.23
CA SER A 409 24.59 -1.05 10.73
C SER A 409 25.82 -0.27 11.19
N GLN A 410 25.69 1.00 11.58
CA GLN A 410 26.83 1.82 11.96
C GLN A 410 27.17 1.68 13.44
N ALA A 411 28.45 1.46 13.73
CA ALA A 411 29.05 1.59 15.05
C ALA A 411 30.19 2.63 14.99
N GLY A 412 30.42 3.35 16.09
CA GLY A 412 31.39 4.43 16.10
C GLY A 412 31.24 5.38 17.28
N PHE A 413 31.56 6.64 17.05
CA PHE A 413 31.41 7.72 18.02
C PHE A 413 30.58 8.85 17.40
N VAL A 414 29.69 9.43 18.18
CA VAL A 414 28.78 10.48 17.73
C VAL A 414 28.82 11.69 18.65
N SER A 415 28.79 12.88 18.08
CA SER A 415 28.51 14.14 18.79
C SER A 415 27.53 14.99 17.97
N ILE A 416 26.86 15.94 18.60
CA ILE A 416 25.92 16.85 17.93
C ILE A 416 26.46 18.26 18.05
N ASN A 417 26.71 18.93 16.92
CA ASN A 417 26.93 20.37 16.88
C ASN A 417 25.60 21.09 16.71
N TYR A 418 25.38 22.19 17.43
CA TYR A 418 24.13 22.94 17.38
C TYR A 418 24.32 24.43 17.67
N GLY A 419 23.38 25.25 17.21
CA GLY A 419 23.39 26.71 17.39
C GLY A 419 22.10 27.36 16.88
N THR A 420 22.05 28.69 16.91
CA THR A 420 20.87 29.48 16.48
C THR A 420 20.97 29.98 15.04
N SER A 421 22.02 29.57 14.32
CA SER A 421 22.23 29.90 12.91
C SER A 421 22.83 28.70 12.17
N PRO A 422 22.38 28.39 10.94
CA PRO A 422 22.92 27.27 10.16
C PRO A 422 24.40 27.48 9.80
N ASN A 423 24.89 28.72 9.82
CA ASN A 423 26.29 29.04 9.52
C ASN A 423 27.18 29.06 10.77
N ALA A 424 26.62 28.86 11.96
CA ALA A 424 27.34 28.96 13.23
C ALA A 424 26.77 28.00 14.29
N LEU A 425 27.21 26.74 14.24
CA LEU A 425 26.88 25.71 15.24
C LEU A 425 27.88 25.74 16.41
N SER A 426 27.78 26.79 17.24
CA SER A 426 28.78 27.14 18.26
C SER A 426 28.87 26.19 19.45
N ASN A 427 27.90 25.30 19.63
CA ASN A 427 27.89 24.33 20.72
C ASN A 427 28.12 22.91 20.21
N GLN A 428 28.64 22.04 21.08
CA GLN A 428 28.82 20.62 20.80
C GLN A 428 28.48 19.79 22.04
N THR A 429 27.80 18.67 21.85
CA THR A 429 27.61 17.68 22.92
C THR A 429 28.90 16.91 23.21
N PRO A 430 29.06 16.31 24.40
CA PRO A 430 30.06 15.27 24.59
C PRO A 430 29.89 14.14 23.56
N THR A 431 31.01 13.57 23.11
CA THR A 431 31.00 12.42 22.22
C THR A 431 30.54 11.16 22.96
N LYS A 432 29.62 10.40 22.36
CA LYS A 432 29.11 9.12 22.89
C LYS A 432 29.38 7.98 21.90
N ALA A 433 29.53 6.76 22.42
CA ALA A 433 29.65 5.57 21.58
C ALA A 433 28.30 5.23 20.94
N LEU A 434 28.32 4.97 19.63
CA LEU A 434 27.20 4.45 18.84
C LEU A 434 27.41 2.96 18.63
N LEU A 435 26.39 2.16 18.93
CA LEU A 435 26.35 0.73 18.67
C LEU A 435 25.25 0.43 17.64
N ALA A 436 25.54 -0.43 16.67
CA ALA A 436 24.57 -0.85 15.67
C ALA A 436 23.37 -1.53 16.33
N GLY A 437 22.15 -1.15 15.93
CA GLY A 437 20.89 -1.67 16.44
C GLY A 437 20.48 -1.18 17.84
N VAL A 438 21.28 -0.31 18.47
CA VAL A 438 20.99 0.21 19.82
C VAL A 438 20.71 1.72 19.74
N PRO A 439 19.53 2.18 20.19
CA PRO A 439 19.23 3.61 20.23
C PRO A 439 20.20 4.37 21.15
N LEU A 440 20.72 5.49 20.67
CA LEU A 440 21.59 6.40 21.39
C LEU A 440 20.87 7.74 21.61
N GLU A 441 20.72 8.15 22.88
CA GLU A 441 20.04 9.41 23.23
C GLU A 441 21.04 10.52 23.57
N PHE A 442 20.76 11.72 23.06
CA PHE A 442 21.35 12.99 23.48
C PHE A 442 20.26 13.89 24.07
N GLN A 443 20.61 14.59 25.15
CA GLN A 443 19.84 15.69 25.71
C GLN A 443 20.55 16.97 25.30
N LEU A 444 19.84 17.88 24.64
CA LEU A 444 20.31 19.26 24.46
C LEU A 444 19.58 20.13 25.48
N ASP A 445 20.33 20.80 26.35
CA ASP A 445 19.80 21.67 27.41
C ASP A 445 20.27 23.11 27.24
N ASN A 446 19.69 24.01 28.04
CA ASN A 446 20.00 25.45 28.05
C ASN A 446 19.84 26.11 26.67
N LEU A 447 18.91 25.60 25.87
CA LEU A 447 18.52 26.19 24.60
C LEU A 447 17.80 27.51 24.88
N ILE A 448 17.88 28.42 23.91
CA ILE A 448 17.18 29.70 23.98
C ILE A 448 15.71 29.44 23.65
N ALA A 449 14.82 29.96 24.48
CA ALA A 449 13.37 29.88 24.26
C ALA A 449 12.95 30.59 22.98
N ASN A 450 11.85 30.11 22.38
CA ASN A 450 11.28 30.67 21.17
C ASN A 450 12.31 30.92 20.06
N THR A 451 13.16 29.94 19.78
CA THR A 451 14.27 30.09 18.83
C THR A 451 14.39 28.86 17.93
N SER A 452 14.65 29.08 16.64
CA SER A 452 15.10 28.03 15.71
C SER A 452 16.49 27.54 16.12
N ILE A 453 16.59 26.23 16.38
CA ILE A 453 17.84 25.55 16.70
C ILE A 453 18.26 24.72 15.50
N TYR A 454 19.43 25.03 14.96
CA TYR A 454 20.07 24.29 13.89
C TYR A 454 21.05 23.29 14.48
N TYR A 455 21.12 22.09 13.92
CA TYR A 455 22.05 21.07 14.40
C TYR A 455 22.53 20.15 13.27
N MET A 456 23.66 19.47 13.52
CA MET A 456 24.15 18.38 12.69
C MET A 456 24.72 17.25 13.54
N VAL A 457 24.61 16.02 13.05
CA VAL A 457 25.16 14.84 13.69
C VAL A 457 26.55 14.59 13.12
N ASN A 458 27.58 14.61 13.96
CA ASN A 458 28.93 14.20 13.59
C ASN A 458 29.10 12.73 13.97
N TYR A 459 29.56 11.94 13.02
CA TYR A 459 29.83 10.52 13.19
C TYR A 459 31.29 10.23 12.86
N GLN A 460 31.94 9.46 13.71
CA GLN A 460 33.29 8.94 13.50
C GLN A 460 33.23 7.42 13.56
N SER A 461 33.55 6.76 12.44
CA SER A 461 33.57 5.30 12.39
C SER A 461 34.74 4.75 13.19
N THR A 462 34.50 3.68 13.96
CA THR A 462 35.57 2.90 14.61
C THR A 462 36.45 2.17 13.61
N ALA A 463 35.93 1.83 12.42
CA ALA A 463 36.67 1.10 11.40
C ALA A 463 37.65 1.99 10.64
N THR A 464 37.27 3.23 10.34
CA THR A 464 38.05 4.14 9.48
C THR A 464 38.69 5.29 10.25
N ASN A 465 38.32 5.48 11.52
CA ASN A 465 38.71 6.59 12.38
C ASN A 465 38.50 7.98 11.75
N THR A 466 37.62 8.08 10.75
CA THR A 466 37.37 9.32 10.00
C THR A 466 36.03 9.90 10.43
N ALA A 467 36.01 11.21 10.67
CA ALA A 467 34.81 11.94 11.04
C ALA A 467 34.07 12.49 9.82
N THR A 468 32.74 12.39 9.84
CA THR A 468 31.81 13.00 8.88
C THR A 468 30.67 13.67 9.61
N SER A 469 29.96 14.54 8.90
CA SER A 469 28.80 15.25 9.43
C SER A 469 27.59 15.02 8.52
N SER A 470 26.40 14.91 9.12
CA SER A 470 25.14 14.93 8.39
C SER A 470 24.92 16.27 7.70
N LYS A 471 23.85 16.38 6.88
CA LYS A 471 23.30 17.70 6.56
C LYS A 471 22.86 18.43 7.85
N ILE A 472 22.69 19.75 7.75
CA ILE A 472 22.12 20.55 8.84
C ILE A 472 20.60 20.33 8.86
N TYR A 473 20.09 20.12 10.06
CA TYR A 473 18.67 20.02 10.39
C TYR A 473 18.30 21.18 11.32
N ASP A 474 17.00 21.42 11.48
CA ASP A 474 16.47 22.42 12.39
C ASP A 474 15.17 21.99 13.06
N PHE A 475 14.92 22.54 14.25
CA PHE A 475 13.65 22.50 14.98
C PHE A 475 13.46 23.82 15.75
N HIS A 476 12.32 24.00 16.44
CA HIS A 476 12.04 25.20 17.22
C HIS A 476 11.78 24.85 18.70
N THR A 477 12.31 25.65 19.64
CA THR A 477 11.91 25.57 21.06
C THR A 477 10.51 26.16 21.26
N SER A 478 9.90 25.98 22.43
CA SER A 478 8.52 26.42 22.68
C SER A 478 8.26 27.88 22.26
N ARG A 479 7.16 28.09 21.54
CA ARG A 479 6.75 29.40 21.03
C ARG A 479 6.28 30.31 22.15
N SER A 480 6.51 31.62 22.01
CA SER A 480 6.00 32.59 22.97
C SER A 480 4.50 32.84 22.77
N PHE A 481 3.84 33.36 23.79
CA PHE A 481 2.46 33.80 23.70
C PHE A 481 2.27 34.84 22.57
N GLY A 482 1.23 34.66 21.76
CA GLY A 482 0.92 35.48 20.59
C GLY A 482 1.66 35.10 19.29
N ASP A 483 2.70 34.26 19.36
CA ASP A 483 3.39 33.80 18.15
C ASP A 483 2.51 32.86 17.33
N THR A 484 2.67 32.94 16.01
CA THR A 484 2.04 31.98 15.10
C THR A 484 2.90 30.74 14.95
N PHE A 485 2.27 29.57 15.05
CA PHE A 485 2.93 28.29 14.84
C PHE A 485 1.96 27.28 14.23
N SER A 486 2.48 26.15 13.78
CA SER A 486 1.65 25.05 13.30
C SER A 486 2.12 23.70 13.81
N PHE A 487 1.18 22.77 13.99
CA PHE A 487 1.46 21.37 14.27
C PHE A 487 0.66 20.49 13.32
N THR A 488 1.07 19.23 13.18
CA THR A 488 0.38 18.26 12.33
C THR A 488 -0.06 17.04 13.11
N ILE A 489 -1.10 16.37 12.62
CA ILE A 489 -1.71 15.21 13.28
C ILE A 489 -1.97 14.11 12.25
N GLN A 490 -1.72 12.85 12.64
CA GLN A 490 -2.19 11.65 11.96
C GLN A 490 -2.65 10.60 13.00
N ALA A 491 -3.29 9.54 12.54
CA ALA A 491 -3.57 8.33 13.32
C ALA A 491 -3.60 7.11 12.38
N ASP A 492 -3.48 5.90 12.90
CA ASP A 492 -3.80 4.68 12.17
C ASP A 492 -2.87 4.37 10.98
N SER A 493 -1.55 4.61 11.11
CA SER A 493 -0.63 4.28 10.01
C SER A 493 -0.70 2.80 9.61
N HIS A 494 -1.01 1.90 10.57
CA HIS A 494 -1.29 0.46 10.48
C HIS A 494 -0.16 -0.38 9.84
N LEU A 495 0.19 -0.07 8.59
CA LEU A 495 1.08 -0.83 7.72
C LEU A 495 0.67 -2.32 7.65
N ASP A 496 -0.63 -2.51 7.45
CA ASP A 496 -1.31 -3.79 7.23
C ASP A 496 -1.93 -3.87 5.81
N GLU A 497 -2.81 -4.84 5.56
CA GLU A 497 -3.47 -5.04 4.28
C GLU A 497 -4.37 -3.88 3.81
N ASN A 498 -4.77 -2.96 4.69
CA ASN A 498 -5.56 -1.77 4.34
C ASN A 498 -4.69 -0.54 4.06
N SER A 499 -3.39 -0.68 4.25
CA SER A 499 -2.40 0.38 4.14
C SER A 499 -1.66 0.33 2.80
N ASN A 500 -1.37 1.50 2.24
CA ASN A 500 -0.45 1.66 1.13
C ASN A 500 0.82 2.36 1.63
N LEU A 501 1.95 1.66 1.61
CA LEU A 501 3.21 2.19 2.11
C LEU A 501 3.68 3.44 1.34
N SER A 502 3.51 3.48 0.02
CA SER A 502 3.88 4.64 -0.78
C SER A 502 3.02 5.85 -0.41
N GLN A 503 1.73 5.63 -0.15
CA GLN A 503 0.80 6.65 0.30
C GLN A 503 1.21 7.20 1.67
N TYR A 504 1.60 6.33 2.61
CA TYR A 504 2.09 6.76 3.91
C TYR A 504 3.36 7.61 3.80
N GLN A 505 4.35 7.14 3.04
CA GLN A 505 5.60 7.88 2.81
C GLN A 505 5.33 9.25 2.17
N ARG A 506 4.39 9.31 1.22
CA ARG A 506 3.95 10.57 0.60
C ARG A 506 3.34 11.54 1.62
N THR A 507 2.52 11.03 2.55
CA THR A 507 1.95 11.83 3.64
C THR A 507 3.04 12.37 4.56
N LEU A 508 4.00 11.54 4.96
CA LEU A 508 5.14 12.00 5.78
C LEU A 508 5.98 13.06 5.06
N ASP A 509 6.24 12.88 3.76
CA ASP A 509 6.94 13.89 2.96
C ASP A 509 6.15 15.22 2.90
N ASN A 510 4.80 15.15 2.84
CA ASN A 510 3.95 16.33 2.90
C ASN A 510 3.99 17.02 4.28
N ILE A 511 4.01 16.25 5.37
CA ILE A 511 4.18 16.77 6.73
C ILE A 511 5.53 17.51 6.86
N LEU A 512 6.63 16.92 6.36
CA LEU A 512 7.94 17.58 6.40
C LEU A 512 7.92 18.92 5.65
N LEU A 513 7.27 18.96 4.49
CA LEU A 513 7.11 20.18 3.69
C LEU A 513 6.28 21.26 4.39
N ASP A 514 5.38 20.90 5.30
CA ASP A 514 4.64 21.87 6.11
C ASP A 514 5.49 22.60 7.14
N LYS A 515 6.67 22.04 7.47
CA LYS A 515 7.58 22.52 8.51
C LYS A 515 6.85 22.84 9.83
N PRO A 516 6.06 21.90 10.37
CA PRO A 516 5.39 22.12 11.64
C PRO A 516 6.40 22.20 12.78
N ASP A 517 6.02 22.90 13.86
CA ASP A 517 6.77 22.94 15.11
C ASP A 517 6.88 21.56 15.74
N PHE A 518 5.87 20.70 15.57
CA PHE A 518 5.85 19.30 16.00
C PHE A 518 4.73 18.50 15.30
N HIS A 519 4.83 17.17 15.39
CA HIS A 519 3.87 16.20 14.88
C HIS A 519 3.33 15.33 16.01
N ILE A 520 2.02 15.08 16.00
CA ILE A 520 1.33 14.21 16.95
C ILE A 520 0.74 13.02 16.20
N ASP A 521 1.07 11.82 16.64
CA ASP A 521 0.49 10.57 16.15
C ASP A 521 -0.46 10.01 17.21
N LEU A 522 -1.72 9.72 16.83
CA LEU A 522 -2.77 9.36 17.79
C LEU A 522 -2.88 7.86 18.09
N GLY A 523 -1.96 7.02 17.62
CA GLY A 523 -1.97 5.57 17.88
C GLY A 523 -2.51 4.73 16.73
N ASP A 524 -2.57 3.43 16.97
CA ASP A 524 -2.69 2.34 15.99
C ASP A 524 -1.58 2.36 14.94
N THR A 525 -0.36 2.49 15.45
CA THR A 525 0.84 2.76 14.66
C THR A 525 1.77 1.55 14.65
N PHE A 526 1.90 0.85 15.78
CA PHE A 526 2.83 -0.28 15.88
C PHE A 526 2.18 -1.66 15.67
N MET A 527 0.86 -1.77 15.87
CA MET A 527 0.02 -2.96 15.65
C MET A 527 0.52 -4.25 16.30
N THR A 528 1.05 -4.18 17.52
CA THR A 528 1.84 -5.31 18.09
C THR A 528 1.00 -6.45 18.65
N GLU A 529 -0.20 -6.17 19.09
CA GLU A 529 -1.25 -7.12 19.51
C GLU A 529 -1.97 -7.79 18.34
N LYS A 530 -1.89 -7.23 17.13
CA LYS A 530 -2.50 -7.76 15.91
C LYS A 530 -1.48 -8.42 14.97
N HIS A 531 -0.24 -7.94 14.91
CA HIS A 531 0.79 -8.44 13.99
C HIS A 531 2.12 -8.76 14.69
N MET A 532 2.72 -9.91 14.33
CA MET A 532 4.03 -10.34 14.82
C MET A 532 5.19 -9.60 14.14
N GLY A 533 4.95 -9.08 12.93
CA GLY A 533 5.96 -8.42 12.10
C GLY A 533 5.34 -7.51 11.04
N PRO A 534 6.16 -6.71 10.33
CA PRO A 534 5.70 -5.86 9.23
C PRO A 534 5.22 -6.70 8.03
N PHE A 535 4.03 -6.41 7.51
CA PHE A 535 3.40 -7.09 6.36
C PHE A 535 3.34 -8.62 6.47
N ASP A 536 3.27 -9.17 7.68
CA ASP A 536 3.02 -10.59 7.86
C ASP A 536 1.59 -10.91 7.41
N ALA A 537 1.45 -11.88 6.50
CA ALA A 537 0.15 -12.35 6.04
C ALA A 537 -0.64 -13.04 7.17
N VAL A 538 0.06 -13.45 8.24
CA VAL A 538 -0.55 -14.05 9.43
C VAL A 538 -0.85 -12.96 10.46
N VAL A 539 -2.15 -12.69 10.65
CA VAL A 539 -2.65 -11.83 11.72
C VAL A 539 -2.53 -12.57 13.06
N ALA A 540 -1.51 -12.23 13.84
CA ALA A 540 -1.26 -12.79 15.16
C ALA A 540 -0.50 -11.81 16.07
N MET A 541 -0.83 -11.83 17.36
CA MET A 541 -0.17 -11.07 18.42
C MET A 541 1.32 -11.39 18.51
N ALA A 542 2.16 -10.36 18.68
CA ALA A 542 3.59 -10.53 18.97
C ALA A 542 3.81 -11.33 20.26
N THR A 543 4.64 -12.38 20.17
CA THR A 543 4.85 -13.34 21.27
C THR A 543 6.14 -13.14 22.05
N SER A 544 6.93 -12.11 21.70
CA SER A 544 8.18 -11.77 22.39
C SER A 544 8.51 -10.28 22.34
N GLN A 545 9.32 -9.81 23.29
CA GLN A 545 9.88 -8.45 23.29
C GLN A 545 10.64 -8.12 21.99
N SER A 546 11.31 -9.10 21.37
CA SER A 546 12.07 -8.87 20.14
C SER A 546 11.12 -8.52 18.99
N MET A 547 10.03 -9.27 18.81
CA MET A 547 9.03 -8.99 17.77
C MET A 547 8.38 -7.62 17.96
N VAL A 548 8.06 -7.25 19.20
CA VAL A 548 7.57 -5.91 19.53
C VAL A 548 8.62 -4.85 19.13
N ASN A 549 9.88 -5.05 19.50
CA ASN A 549 10.96 -4.14 19.12
C ASN A 549 11.10 -4.00 17.60
N ASP A 550 10.97 -5.08 16.83
CA ASP A 550 11.09 -5.07 15.38
C ASP A 550 10.00 -4.23 14.72
N ARG A 551 8.75 -4.32 15.20
CA ARG A 551 7.65 -3.44 14.76
C ARG A 551 7.92 -1.96 15.07
N TYR A 552 8.41 -1.66 16.28
CA TYR A 552 8.76 -0.29 16.67
C TYR A 552 9.90 0.29 15.83
N VAL A 553 10.93 -0.52 15.53
CA VAL A 553 12.05 -0.14 14.66
C VAL A 553 11.61 0.02 13.22
N TYR A 554 10.71 -0.82 12.73
CA TYR A 554 10.15 -0.70 11.38
C TYR A 554 9.46 0.65 11.18
N GLU A 555 8.53 0.99 12.07
CA GLU A 555 7.80 2.25 11.98
C GLU A 555 8.71 3.47 12.19
N ARG A 556 9.74 3.32 13.02
CA ARG A 556 10.74 4.36 13.27
C ARG A 556 11.47 4.80 12.00
N GLN A 557 11.71 3.88 11.07
CA GLN A 557 12.33 4.21 9.78
C GLN A 557 11.44 5.13 8.92
N HIS A 558 10.12 5.04 9.08
CA HIS A 558 9.18 5.93 8.42
C HIS A 558 9.13 7.29 9.11
N PHE A 559 8.95 7.33 10.43
CA PHE A 559 9.03 8.59 11.18
C PHE A 559 10.38 9.31 11.00
N GLY A 560 11.48 8.58 10.79
CA GLY A 560 12.80 9.14 10.50
C GLY A 560 12.83 10.10 9.29
N ARG A 561 11.82 10.04 8.40
CA ARG A 561 11.65 10.98 7.29
C ARG A 561 11.33 12.40 7.72
N ILE A 562 10.63 12.57 8.85
CA ILE A 562 10.19 13.89 9.34
C ILE A 562 10.89 14.29 10.64
N THR A 563 11.21 13.29 11.47
CA THR A 563 11.57 13.52 12.88
C THR A 563 12.99 14.02 13.10
N HIS A 564 13.79 14.14 12.04
CA HIS A 564 15.03 14.91 12.06
C HIS A 564 14.78 16.43 12.13
N SER A 565 13.55 16.90 11.89
CA SER A 565 13.21 18.33 11.94
C SER A 565 11.88 18.62 12.63
N THR A 566 11.04 17.61 12.79
CA THR A 566 9.72 17.72 13.40
C THR A 566 9.67 16.84 14.65
N PRO A 567 9.74 17.40 15.86
CA PRO A 567 9.56 16.66 17.10
C PRO A 567 8.27 15.82 17.11
N LEU A 568 8.38 14.57 17.58
CA LEU A 568 7.29 13.59 17.60
C LEU A 568 6.69 13.43 19.01
N PHE A 569 5.37 13.43 19.06
CA PHE A 569 4.56 13.12 20.23
C PHE A 569 3.63 11.94 19.89
N LEU A 570 3.60 10.91 20.73
CA LEU A 570 2.76 9.72 20.54
C LEU A 570 1.64 9.68 21.57
N ALA A 571 0.42 9.35 21.14
CA ALA A 571 -0.64 8.81 21.96
C ALA A 571 -0.71 7.29 21.79
N ASN A 572 -1.31 6.60 22.76
CA ASN A 572 -1.60 5.18 22.61
C ASN A 572 -2.98 5.02 21.95
N GLY A 573 -3.10 4.02 21.08
CA GLY A 573 -4.31 3.42 20.52
C GLY A 573 -4.50 1.97 20.99
N ASN A 574 -5.56 1.31 20.50
CA ASN A 574 -5.87 -0.08 20.85
C ASN A 574 -4.89 -1.06 20.21
N HIS A 575 -4.14 -0.64 19.20
CA HIS A 575 -3.18 -1.44 18.49
C HIS A 575 -1.70 -1.17 18.89
N GLU A 576 -1.46 -0.48 20.01
CA GLU A 576 -0.10 -0.28 20.55
C GLU A 576 0.40 -1.46 21.39
N GLY A 577 -0.51 -2.35 21.82
CA GLY A 577 -0.23 -3.43 22.76
C GLY A 577 -0.23 -3.02 24.25
N GLU A 578 -0.29 -1.72 24.57
CA GLU A 578 -0.31 -1.18 25.95
C GLU A 578 -1.71 -1.24 26.62
N LEU A 579 -2.36 -2.38 26.49
CA LEU A 579 -3.76 -2.59 26.86
C LEU A 579 -3.91 -3.10 28.30
N GLY A 580 -4.69 -2.41 29.13
CA GLY A 580 -4.87 -2.75 30.54
C GLY A 580 -5.49 -4.12 30.81
N TRP A 581 -6.29 -4.64 29.86
CA TRP A 581 -6.88 -5.99 29.93
C TRP A 581 -5.94 -7.10 29.47
N LEU A 582 -4.84 -6.77 28.80
CA LEU A 582 -3.77 -7.72 28.49
C LEU A 582 -2.70 -7.75 29.59
N TYR A 583 -2.57 -6.68 30.38
CA TYR A 583 -1.61 -6.62 31.48
C TYR A 583 -1.96 -7.60 32.61
N ASN A 584 -1.09 -8.58 32.83
CA ASN A 584 -1.28 -9.64 33.83
C ASN A 584 -0.30 -9.56 35.01
N GLY A 585 0.48 -8.48 35.14
CA GLY A 585 1.46 -8.29 36.21
C GLY A 585 2.77 -9.07 36.05
N SER A 586 3.03 -9.68 34.89
CA SER A 586 4.29 -10.37 34.56
C SER A 586 5.13 -9.57 33.58
N ALA A 587 6.46 -9.67 33.69
CA ALA A 587 7.40 -9.10 32.71
C ALA A 587 7.30 -9.75 31.33
N ASN A 588 6.79 -10.98 31.25
CA ASN A 588 6.58 -11.71 30.00
C ASN A 588 5.16 -11.48 29.47
N ASN A 589 4.87 -10.23 29.09
CA ASN A 589 3.55 -9.77 28.68
C ASN A 589 3.65 -8.62 27.67
N ILE A 590 2.76 -8.62 26.67
CA ILE A 590 2.81 -7.62 25.59
C ILE A 590 2.65 -6.17 26.06
N ALA A 591 1.82 -5.91 27.08
CA ALA A 591 1.63 -4.55 27.59
C ALA A 591 2.90 -3.99 28.25
N VAL A 592 3.71 -4.87 28.86
CA VAL A 592 5.04 -4.52 29.37
C VAL A 592 6.02 -4.32 28.22
N TRP A 593 6.05 -5.23 27.25
CA TRP A 593 6.98 -5.15 26.13
C TRP A 593 6.79 -3.92 25.26
N ALA A 594 5.54 -3.58 24.94
CA ALA A 594 5.18 -2.40 24.17
C ALA A 594 5.59 -1.11 24.90
N SER A 595 5.28 -0.99 26.19
CA SER A 595 5.69 0.15 27.02
C SER A 595 7.21 0.35 27.00
N LEU A 596 7.97 -0.74 27.19
CA LEU A 596 9.43 -0.69 27.16
C LEU A 596 9.97 -0.36 25.76
N ALA A 597 9.34 -0.86 24.69
CA ALA A 597 9.72 -0.55 23.32
C ALA A 597 9.48 0.93 22.99
N ARG A 598 8.32 1.50 23.37
CA ARG A 598 8.01 2.92 23.19
C ARG A 598 9.02 3.79 23.92
N GLN A 599 9.31 3.51 25.18
CA GLN A 599 10.32 4.24 25.97
C GLN A 599 11.74 4.09 25.41
N LYS A 600 12.08 2.91 24.85
CA LYS A 600 13.41 2.64 24.29
C LYS A 600 13.62 3.40 22.99
N TYR A 601 12.69 3.27 22.05
CA TYR A 601 12.84 3.82 20.71
C TYR A 601 12.34 5.27 20.62
N TYR A 602 11.26 5.66 21.28
CA TYR A 602 10.68 7.00 21.19
C TYR A 602 10.87 7.79 22.48
N ALA A 603 10.55 9.09 22.45
CA ALA A 603 10.84 10.04 23.52
C ALA A 603 9.60 10.85 23.92
N ASN A 604 8.54 10.16 24.37
CA ASN A 604 7.34 10.81 24.93
C ASN A 604 7.68 11.62 26.19
N PRO A 605 7.03 12.77 26.41
CA PRO A 605 7.33 13.65 27.54
C PRO A 605 7.16 12.98 28.91
N LEU A 606 8.15 13.17 29.77
CA LEU A 606 8.06 12.83 31.19
C LEU A 606 7.65 14.08 31.99
N PRO A 607 6.85 13.95 33.05
CA PRO A 607 6.54 15.07 33.95
C PRO A 607 7.79 15.78 34.46
N ASN A 608 7.82 17.09 34.31
CA ASN A 608 8.89 17.97 34.78
C ASN A 608 8.33 19.41 34.97
N LYS A 609 9.18 20.44 34.93
CA LYS A 609 8.72 21.83 35.08
C LYS A 609 7.90 22.36 33.90
N PHE A 610 8.09 21.78 32.72
CA PHE A 610 7.43 22.18 31.47
C PHE A 610 6.23 21.28 31.15
N TYR A 611 6.40 19.96 31.32
CA TYR A 611 5.39 18.94 31.07
C TYR A 611 4.71 18.51 32.37
N SER A 612 3.38 18.39 32.35
CA SER A 612 2.63 17.61 33.35
C SER A 612 2.18 16.28 32.72
N GLY A 613 1.78 15.30 33.52
CA GLY A 613 1.37 14.00 33.00
C GLY A 613 1.50 12.89 34.03
N ASP A 614 1.63 11.66 33.54
CA ASP A 614 1.62 10.43 34.34
C ASP A 614 2.65 10.41 35.48
N PRO A 615 2.22 10.58 36.75
CA PRO A 615 3.13 10.54 37.88
C PRO A 615 3.36 9.11 38.39
N GLU A 616 2.62 8.12 37.87
CA GLU A 616 2.61 6.76 38.43
C GLU A 616 3.84 5.97 37.97
N LEU A 617 4.41 5.21 38.91
CA LEU A 617 5.49 4.27 38.65
C LEU A 617 4.93 2.85 38.64
N ASN A 618 4.94 2.23 37.48
CA ASN A 618 4.66 0.81 37.36
C ASN A 618 5.92 -0.01 37.67
N GLN A 619 5.76 -1.11 38.41
CA GLN A 619 6.90 -1.93 38.87
C GLN A 619 7.72 -2.55 37.73
N LEU A 620 7.12 -2.80 36.56
CA LEU A 620 7.77 -3.48 35.44
C LEU A 620 8.19 -2.53 34.31
N THR A 621 7.51 -1.40 34.17
CA THR A 621 7.73 -0.44 33.07
C THR A 621 8.23 0.93 33.53
N GLY A 622 8.34 1.17 34.84
CA GLY A 622 8.70 2.47 35.39
C GLY A 622 7.63 3.53 35.10
N GLN A 623 8.05 4.75 34.79
CA GLN A 623 7.16 5.85 34.42
C GLN A 623 6.77 5.73 32.94
N ARG A 624 5.49 5.45 32.65
CA ARG A 624 5.07 5.11 31.28
C ARG A 624 5.05 6.28 30.32
N ALA A 625 4.75 7.50 30.78
CA ALA A 625 4.62 8.67 29.90
C ALA A 625 3.62 8.44 28.74
N SER A 626 2.47 7.82 29.03
CA SER A 626 1.43 7.55 28.02
C SER A 626 0.36 8.65 27.94
N TRP A 627 0.28 9.53 28.95
CA TRP A 627 -0.57 10.72 28.95
C TRP A 627 0.19 11.90 29.58
N TYR A 628 0.03 13.08 28.99
CA TYR A 628 0.82 14.27 29.30
C TYR A 628 0.20 15.54 28.73
N ALA A 629 0.61 16.70 29.24
CA ALA A 629 0.17 18.00 28.76
C ALA A 629 1.28 19.05 28.82
N TRP A 630 1.22 20.01 27.90
CA TRP A 630 2.13 21.16 27.84
C TRP A 630 1.45 22.37 27.20
N GLN A 631 2.02 23.55 27.41
CA GLN A 631 1.61 24.77 26.72
C GLN A 631 2.65 25.15 25.66
N TRP A 632 2.18 25.51 24.47
CA TRP A 632 2.99 26.00 23.36
C TRP A 632 2.31 27.23 22.75
N GLY A 633 2.96 28.39 22.84
CA GLY A 633 2.34 29.68 22.53
C GLY A 633 1.02 29.89 23.27
N ASP A 634 -0.05 30.16 22.52
CA ASP A 634 -1.39 30.46 23.04
C ASP A 634 -2.24 29.23 23.39
N ALA A 635 -1.71 28.00 23.20
CA ALA A 635 -2.48 26.77 23.29
C ALA A 635 -1.95 25.77 24.33
N LEU A 636 -2.88 25.16 25.05
CA LEU A 636 -2.65 23.97 25.88
C LEU A 636 -2.92 22.71 25.06
N PHE A 637 -2.01 21.74 25.15
CA PHE A 637 -2.08 20.43 24.51
C PHE A 637 -2.20 19.35 25.58
N ILE A 638 -3.13 18.41 25.42
CA ILE A 638 -3.41 17.34 26.38
C ILE A 638 -3.55 16.01 25.64
N VAL A 639 -2.66 15.05 25.90
CA VAL A 639 -2.72 13.69 25.36
C VAL A 639 -3.24 12.74 26.44
N LEU A 640 -4.24 11.92 26.12
CA LEU A 640 -4.88 10.94 27.01
C LEU A 640 -4.59 9.49 26.59
N ASP A 641 -4.57 8.58 27.56
CA ASP A 641 -4.45 7.13 27.40
C ASP A 641 -5.70 6.44 27.99
N PRO A 642 -6.68 6.04 27.15
CA PRO A 642 -7.89 5.38 27.62
C PRO A 642 -7.73 3.86 27.84
N TYR A 643 -6.53 3.28 27.67
CA TYR A 643 -6.35 1.83 27.58
C TYR A 643 -5.78 1.20 28.83
N TRP A 644 -4.77 1.82 29.45
CA TRP A 644 -4.06 1.17 30.55
C TRP A 644 -4.94 0.92 31.78
N ASN A 645 -5.85 1.85 32.08
CA ASN A 645 -6.78 1.74 33.20
C ASN A 645 -8.02 0.90 32.87
N THR A 646 -8.26 0.61 31.60
CA THR A 646 -9.33 -0.28 31.13
C THR A 646 -8.93 -1.74 31.36
N LYS A 647 -9.61 -2.43 32.29
CA LYS A 647 -9.28 -3.83 32.66
C LYS A 647 -10.12 -4.90 31.94
N ALA A 648 -11.13 -4.47 31.19
CA ALA A 648 -11.97 -5.35 30.37
C ALA A 648 -12.36 -4.62 29.08
N GLN A 649 -12.57 -5.38 28.00
CA GLN A 649 -12.88 -4.82 26.69
C GLN A 649 -14.27 -4.16 26.65
N ALA A 650 -14.39 -3.14 25.79
CA ALA A 650 -15.64 -2.41 25.55
C ALA A 650 -16.77 -3.29 24.97
N SER A 651 -16.41 -4.33 24.20
CA SER A 651 -17.37 -5.30 23.62
C SER A 651 -18.19 -6.07 24.66
N LYS A 652 -17.77 -6.07 25.92
CA LYS A 652 -18.53 -6.65 27.04
C LYS A 652 -19.47 -5.64 27.69
N ASP A 653 -18.95 -4.45 28.00
CA ASP A 653 -19.66 -3.28 28.53
C ASP A 653 -18.79 -2.06 28.21
N ALA A 654 -19.29 -1.08 27.46
CA ALA A 654 -18.52 0.10 27.10
C ALA A 654 -18.24 1.02 28.31
N TRP A 655 -18.91 0.84 29.45
CA TRP A 655 -18.48 1.44 30.73
C TRP A 655 -17.15 0.89 31.25
N ASN A 656 -16.63 -0.21 30.70
CA ASN A 656 -15.30 -0.72 31.05
C ASN A 656 -14.19 0.22 30.60
N MET A 657 -14.40 0.96 29.49
CA MET A 657 -13.44 1.97 29.04
C MET A 657 -13.33 3.07 30.09
N THR A 658 -12.11 3.37 30.52
CA THR A 658 -11.88 4.39 31.55
C THR A 658 -10.51 5.03 31.49
N LEU A 659 -10.45 6.34 31.70
CA LEU A 659 -9.20 7.04 32.00
C LEU A 659 -8.62 6.62 33.36
N GLY A 660 -9.44 6.08 34.26
CA GLY A 660 -9.08 5.87 35.67
C GLY A 660 -9.08 7.18 36.47
N SER A 661 -9.20 7.07 37.80
CA SER A 661 -9.39 8.24 38.67
C SER A 661 -8.21 9.21 38.64
N THR A 662 -6.96 8.71 38.61
CA THR A 662 -5.76 9.55 38.58
C THR A 662 -5.73 10.44 37.35
N GLN A 663 -5.90 9.86 36.15
CA GLN A 663 -5.85 10.60 34.91
C GLN A 663 -7.06 11.54 34.74
N TYR A 664 -8.27 11.13 35.16
CA TYR A 664 -9.43 12.02 35.14
C TYR A 664 -9.25 13.23 36.05
N GLN A 665 -8.77 13.04 37.29
CA GLN A 665 -8.55 14.15 38.20
C GLN A 665 -7.44 15.08 37.67
N TRP A 666 -6.37 14.51 37.13
CA TRP A 666 -5.33 15.29 36.46
C TRP A 666 -5.87 16.09 35.27
N LEU A 667 -6.73 15.51 34.42
CA LEU A 667 -7.37 16.19 33.30
C LEU A 667 -8.22 17.37 33.80
N SER A 668 -9.07 17.15 34.82
CA SER A 668 -9.90 18.18 35.43
C SER A 668 -9.06 19.33 36.01
N ASP A 669 -7.99 19.00 36.74
CA ASP A 669 -7.08 19.98 37.31
C ASP A 669 -6.33 20.77 36.22
N THR A 670 -5.83 20.08 35.20
CA THR A 670 -5.06 20.67 34.09
C THR A 670 -5.91 21.66 33.30
N LEU A 671 -7.16 21.29 33.00
CA LEU A 671 -8.10 22.16 32.29
C LEU A 671 -8.52 23.36 33.13
N SER A 672 -8.92 23.14 34.38
CA SER A 672 -9.45 24.20 35.25
C SER A 672 -8.41 25.23 35.68
N LYS A 673 -7.13 24.84 35.76
CA LYS A 673 -6.02 25.74 36.11
C LYS A 673 -5.43 26.47 34.88
N SER A 674 -5.81 26.09 33.66
CA SER A 674 -5.23 26.65 32.45
C SER A 674 -5.89 27.95 32.02
N SER A 675 -5.05 28.96 31.78
CA SER A 675 -5.43 30.25 31.16
C SER A 675 -5.14 30.31 29.65
N ALA A 676 -4.75 29.20 29.02
CA ALA A 676 -4.50 29.15 27.58
C ALA A 676 -5.76 29.52 26.79
N LYS A 677 -5.58 30.29 25.71
CA LYS A 677 -6.69 30.76 24.86
C LYS A 677 -7.35 29.59 24.14
N TYR A 678 -6.54 28.66 23.68
CA TYR A 678 -6.99 27.44 23.00
C TYR A 678 -6.57 26.23 23.82
N LYS A 679 -7.41 25.20 23.81
CA LYS A 679 -7.12 23.93 24.48
C LYS A 679 -7.46 22.79 23.55
N PHE A 680 -6.51 21.89 23.35
CA PHE A 680 -6.63 20.75 22.45
C PHE A 680 -6.46 19.46 23.23
N VAL A 681 -7.37 18.51 23.01
CA VAL A 681 -7.32 17.18 23.60
C VAL A 681 -7.07 16.16 22.49
N PHE A 682 -6.15 15.24 22.72
CA PHE A 682 -5.71 14.20 21.80
C PHE A 682 -5.85 12.84 22.47
N LEU A 683 -6.47 11.90 21.79
CA LEU A 683 -6.64 10.52 22.22
C LEU A 683 -6.95 9.66 21.01
N HIS A 684 -6.80 8.34 21.09
CA HIS A 684 -7.08 7.50 19.93
C HIS A 684 -8.58 7.36 19.64
N ASN A 685 -9.39 7.03 20.65
CA ASN A 685 -10.86 6.97 20.55
C ASN A 685 -11.53 7.65 21.75
N LEU A 686 -12.80 8.06 21.61
CA LEU A 686 -13.58 8.58 22.75
C LEU A 686 -13.75 7.48 23.81
N VAL A 687 -13.70 7.85 25.10
CA VAL A 687 -13.77 6.88 26.22
C VAL A 687 -15.17 6.26 26.33
N GLY A 688 -15.38 5.17 25.60
CA GLY A 688 -16.68 4.53 25.39
C GLY A 688 -16.83 4.01 23.96
N GLY A 689 -17.85 4.50 23.24
CA GLY A 689 -18.20 4.12 21.85
C GLY A 689 -19.51 3.33 21.74
N LEU A 690 -20.08 3.25 20.53
CA LEU A 690 -21.47 2.79 20.34
C LEU A 690 -21.64 1.29 20.03
N ASP A 691 -20.61 0.63 19.53
CA ASP A 691 -20.70 -0.71 18.91
C ASP A 691 -19.86 -1.79 19.61
N GLY A 692 -19.31 -1.46 20.79
CA GLY A 692 -18.35 -2.33 21.48
C GLY A 692 -16.98 -2.42 20.81
N GLN A 693 -16.78 -1.72 19.68
CA GLN A 693 -15.48 -1.51 19.03
C GLN A 693 -14.95 -0.10 19.30
N MET A 694 -15.59 0.69 20.17
CA MET A 694 -15.16 2.02 20.60
C MET A 694 -15.33 3.13 19.54
N ARG A 695 -16.23 2.92 18.57
CA ARG A 695 -16.43 3.84 17.44
C ARG A 695 -17.43 4.97 17.71
N GLY A 696 -17.29 6.04 16.92
CA GLY A 696 -18.24 7.12 16.76
C GLY A 696 -17.76 8.47 17.31
N GLY A 697 -18.20 9.55 16.66
CA GLY A 697 -17.92 10.93 17.04
C GLY A 697 -18.95 11.49 18.02
N ILE A 698 -19.61 12.60 17.65
CA ILE A 698 -20.57 13.27 18.55
C ILE A 698 -21.78 12.39 18.88
N GLU A 699 -22.10 11.42 18.02
CA GLU A 699 -23.12 10.40 18.23
C GLU A 699 -22.77 9.52 19.45
N ALA A 700 -21.48 9.23 19.67
CA ALA A 700 -21.00 8.50 20.85
C ALA A 700 -20.81 9.42 22.09
N ALA A 701 -20.61 10.72 21.87
CA ALA A 701 -20.18 11.65 22.92
C ALA A 701 -21.18 11.84 24.07
N SER A 702 -22.44 11.41 23.93
CA SER A 702 -23.42 11.50 25.01
C SER A 702 -23.39 10.33 26.01
N PHE A 703 -22.62 9.29 25.73
CA PHE A 703 -22.69 8.01 26.46
C PHE A 703 -21.45 7.72 27.32
N TYR A 704 -21.60 6.79 28.26
CA TYR A 704 -20.54 6.20 29.09
C TYR A 704 -19.70 7.23 29.87
N GLU A 705 -18.40 7.00 30.06
CA GLU A 705 -17.53 7.93 30.79
C GLU A 705 -17.44 9.29 30.10
N TRP A 706 -17.61 9.32 28.77
CA TRP A 706 -17.55 10.53 27.98
C TRP A 706 -18.73 11.48 28.24
N GLY A 707 -19.97 11.03 28.08
CA GLY A 707 -21.18 11.87 28.19
C GLY A 707 -22.13 11.53 29.34
N GLY A 708 -21.94 10.37 29.99
CA GLY A 708 -22.61 9.99 31.22
C GLY A 708 -23.90 9.20 31.10
N LYS A 709 -24.43 9.00 29.88
CA LYS A 709 -25.65 8.22 29.65
C LYS A 709 -25.38 6.73 29.40
N ASN A 710 -26.33 5.90 29.77
CA ASN A 710 -26.44 4.51 29.30
C ASN A 710 -27.05 4.48 27.89
N THR A 711 -27.03 3.30 27.23
CA THR A 711 -27.56 3.11 25.88
C THR A 711 -29.08 3.30 25.78
N ASP A 712 -29.82 3.14 26.86
CA ASP A 712 -31.26 3.45 26.95
C ASP A 712 -31.54 4.96 27.11
N GLY A 713 -30.49 5.78 27.18
CA GLY A 713 -30.56 7.23 27.36
C GLY A 713 -30.64 7.68 28.84
N SER A 714 -30.74 6.76 29.80
CA SER A 714 -30.76 7.10 31.22
C SER A 714 -29.39 7.64 31.67
N TYR A 715 -29.35 8.55 32.65
CA TYR A 715 -28.09 9.01 33.23
C TYR A 715 -27.52 7.94 34.17
N GLY A 716 -26.28 7.50 33.93
CA GLY A 716 -25.61 6.41 34.65
C GLY A 716 -24.26 6.78 35.29
N PHE A 717 -23.74 7.98 34.99
CA PHE A 717 -22.39 8.40 35.38
C PHE A 717 -22.11 8.32 36.88
N ASP A 718 -22.98 8.88 37.73
CA ASP A 718 -22.72 8.96 39.17
C ASP A 718 -22.60 7.57 39.83
N VAL A 719 -23.29 6.58 39.27
CA VAL A 719 -23.21 5.17 39.70
C VAL A 719 -21.91 4.53 39.21
N LYS A 720 -21.53 4.80 37.95
CA LYS A 720 -20.39 4.16 37.30
C LYS A 720 -19.05 4.83 37.60
N ARG A 721 -19.05 6.10 38.01
CA ARG A 721 -17.88 6.95 38.32
C ARG A 721 -18.11 7.75 39.62
N PRO A 722 -18.28 7.06 40.76
CA PRO A 722 -18.54 7.75 42.02
C PRO A 722 -17.37 8.67 42.38
N GLY A 723 -17.71 9.90 42.80
CA GLY A 723 -16.73 10.92 43.21
C GLY A 723 -16.15 11.74 42.06
N TRP A 724 -16.45 11.43 40.80
CA TRP A 724 -16.07 12.26 39.67
C TRP A 724 -17.06 13.42 39.55
N SER A 725 -16.55 14.62 39.27
CA SER A 725 -17.36 15.85 39.26
C SER A 725 -18.36 15.93 38.11
N MET A 726 -18.03 15.38 36.93
CA MET A 726 -18.90 15.37 35.74
C MET A 726 -18.35 14.44 34.63
N PRO A 727 -19.17 14.06 33.64
CA PRO A 727 -18.68 13.38 32.44
C PRO A 727 -17.64 14.21 31.67
N ILE A 728 -16.75 13.53 30.93
CA ILE A 728 -15.63 14.16 30.23
C ILE A 728 -16.10 15.27 29.29
N HIS A 729 -17.11 15.04 28.43
CA HIS A 729 -17.59 16.05 27.50
C HIS A 729 -18.03 17.34 28.22
N LYS A 730 -18.77 17.21 29.33
CA LYS A 730 -19.19 18.35 30.15
C LYS A 730 -18.00 19.09 30.76
N LEU A 731 -16.97 18.36 31.19
CA LEU A 731 -15.71 18.94 31.67
C LEU A 731 -15.01 19.74 30.56
N LEU A 732 -14.98 19.22 29.33
CA LEU A 732 -14.39 19.91 28.16
C LEU A 732 -15.13 21.21 27.84
N VAL A 733 -16.47 21.17 27.81
CA VAL A 733 -17.34 22.34 27.55
C VAL A 733 -17.13 23.41 28.62
N ASN A 734 -17.17 23.03 29.91
CA ASN A 734 -16.99 23.97 31.02
C ASN A 734 -15.64 24.69 31.00
N ASN A 735 -14.61 24.06 30.43
CA ASN A 735 -13.26 24.62 30.32
C ASN A 735 -12.95 25.22 28.93
N ARG A 736 -13.97 25.34 28.06
CA ARG A 736 -13.89 25.92 26.71
C ARG A 736 -12.80 25.25 25.87
N VAL A 737 -12.79 23.92 25.85
CA VAL A 737 -11.90 23.16 24.98
C VAL A 737 -12.24 23.46 23.53
N THR A 738 -11.21 23.71 22.72
CA THR A 738 -11.33 24.15 21.34
C THR A 738 -11.63 22.97 20.42
N ALA A 739 -10.84 21.91 20.52
CA ALA A 739 -11.01 20.70 19.73
C ALA A 739 -10.55 19.44 20.48
N VAL A 740 -11.22 18.35 20.19
CA VAL A 740 -10.83 16.97 20.50
C VAL A 740 -10.44 16.31 19.18
N PHE A 741 -9.22 15.80 19.12
CA PHE A 741 -8.69 15.06 17.98
C PHE A 741 -8.62 13.58 18.32
N HIS A 742 -9.20 12.75 17.46
CA HIS A 742 -9.17 11.30 17.59
C HIS A 742 -8.94 10.60 16.24
N GLY A 743 -8.52 9.33 16.31
CA GLY A 743 -8.35 8.41 15.19
C GLY A 743 -9.30 7.22 15.34
N HIS A 744 -8.81 6.01 15.07
CA HIS A 744 -9.51 4.72 15.21
C HIS A 744 -10.54 4.42 14.12
N ASP A 745 -11.40 5.40 13.82
CA ASP A 745 -12.45 5.25 12.83
C ASP A 745 -11.90 5.72 11.49
N HIS A 746 -11.32 4.83 10.67
CA HIS A 746 -10.52 5.13 9.46
C HIS A 746 -11.21 5.97 8.34
N VAL A 747 -11.70 7.15 8.67
CA VAL A 747 -12.42 8.14 7.88
C VAL A 747 -11.90 9.52 8.30
N TYR A 748 -12.17 10.57 7.53
CA TYR A 748 -12.04 11.93 8.04
C TYR A 748 -13.41 12.44 8.41
N ALA A 749 -13.60 12.92 9.63
CA ALA A 749 -14.85 13.54 10.07
C ALA A 749 -14.59 14.77 10.93
N ARG A 750 -15.31 15.85 10.64
CA ARG A 750 -15.37 17.05 11.47
C ARG A 750 -16.79 17.35 11.90
N GLN A 751 -17.00 17.35 13.21
CA GLN A 751 -18.27 17.62 13.86
C GLN A 751 -18.09 18.70 14.94
N ILE A 752 -19.20 19.30 15.37
CA ILE A 752 -19.20 20.31 16.44
C ILE A 752 -20.32 19.96 17.42
N LEU A 753 -19.99 19.87 18.70
CA LEU A 753 -20.93 19.62 19.79
C LEU A 753 -20.64 20.58 20.95
N ASP A 754 -21.65 21.34 21.38
CA ASP A 754 -21.57 22.28 22.50
C ASP A 754 -20.37 23.26 22.43
N GLY A 755 -20.01 23.67 21.21
CA GLY A 755 -18.91 24.59 20.94
C GLY A 755 -17.52 23.95 20.86
N VAL A 756 -17.42 22.62 21.03
CA VAL A 756 -16.18 21.85 20.90
C VAL A 756 -16.15 21.17 19.52
N ILE A 757 -15.04 21.30 18.80
CA ILE A 757 -14.81 20.56 17.56
C ILE A 757 -14.41 19.12 17.89
N TYR A 758 -15.10 18.15 17.31
CA TYR A 758 -14.70 16.73 17.30
C TYR A 758 -14.12 16.42 15.92
N GLN A 759 -12.82 16.11 15.89
CA GLN A 759 -12.06 15.90 14.68
C GLN A 759 -11.49 14.48 14.67
N GLU A 760 -12.15 13.60 13.93
CA GLU A 760 -11.57 12.35 13.45
C GLU A 760 -10.50 12.70 12.40
N VAL A 761 -9.24 12.33 12.66
CA VAL A 761 -8.09 12.66 11.82
C VAL A 761 -7.89 11.59 10.75
N PRO A 762 -7.34 11.93 9.57
CA PRO A 762 -7.27 10.98 8.48
C PRO A 762 -6.23 9.88 8.77
N GLN A 763 -6.54 8.66 8.34
CA GLN A 763 -5.56 7.59 8.19
C GLN A 763 -4.54 7.97 7.09
N PRO A 764 -3.23 8.12 7.37
CA PRO A 764 -2.24 8.68 6.44
C PRO A 764 -1.84 7.70 5.35
N SER A 765 -1.99 6.40 5.62
CA SER A 765 -1.64 5.27 4.76
C SER A 765 -2.82 4.72 3.96
N ALA A 766 -4.04 5.24 4.15
CA ALA A 766 -5.26 4.66 3.61
C ALA A 766 -5.17 4.44 2.09
N ALA A 767 -5.34 3.17 1.67
CA ALA A 767 -5.44 2.83 0.25
C ALA A 767 -6.78 3.26 -0.36
N ASN A 768 -7.83 3.33 0.47
CA ASN A 768 -9.18 3.70 0.06
C ASN A 768 -9.39 5.21 0.13
N ASN A 769 -9.64 5.82 -1.03
CA ASN A 769 -9.80 7.26 -1.20
C ASN A 769 -11.21 7.67 -1.62
N THR A 770 -12.20 6.78 -1.55
CA THR A 770 -13.54 7.01 -2.12
C THR A 770 -14.71 6.60 -1.22
N SER A 771 -14.50 5.74 -0.20
CA SER A 771 -15.61 5.20 0.60
C SER A 771 -15.93 5.97 1.88
N GLY A 772 -15.45 7.21 2.05
CA GLY A 772 -15.57 7.96 3.31
C GLY A 772 -17.00 8.01 3.87
N ALA A 773 -18.01 8.29 3.04
CA ALA A 773 -19.41 8.34 3.48
C ALA A 773 -19.96 6.98 3.95
N ASN A 774 -19.55 5.88 3.31
CA ASN A 774 -20.00 4.54 3.69
C ASN A 774 -19.34 4.08 5.00
N LEU A 775 -18.03 4.33 5.12
CA LEU A 775 -17.28 4.03 6.35
C LEU A 775 -17.79 4.86 7.53
N ALA A 776 -18.03 6.16 7.32
CA ALA A 776 -18.63 7.03 8.32
C ALA A 776 -19.95 6.45 8.87
N LYS A 777 -20.84 5.98 8.00
CA LYS A 777 -22.09 5.35 8.44
C LYS A 777 -21.87 4.05 9.22
N GLU A 778 -20.92 3.21 8.78
CA GLU A 778 -20.54 1.99 9.50
C GLU A 778 -19.96 2.29 10.89
N TYR A 779 -19.25 3.41 11.02
CA TYR A 779 -18.61 3.86 12.26
C TYR A 779 -19.48 4.85 13.06
N HIS A 780 -20.78 4.95 12.74
CA HIS A 780 -21.76 5.77 13.47
C HIS A 780 -21.60 7.30 13.38
N TYR A 781 -21.09 7.81 12.26
CA TYR A 781 -21.11 9.23 11.93
C TYR A 781 -22.30 9.55 11.04
N ASP A 782 -23.32 10.19 11.60
CA ASP A 782 -24.56 10.55 10.90
C ASP A 782 -24.54 12.01 10.42
N SER A 783 -23.57 12.80 10.86
CA SER A 783 -23.50 14.25 10.62
C SER A 783 -22.08 14.80 10.54
N GLY A 784 -21.93 16.06 10.12
CA GLY A 784 -20.64 16.76 10.02
C GLY A 784 -20.06 16.82 8.61
N VAL A 785 -18.80 17.24 8.50
CA VAL A 785 -18.04 17.16 7.25
C VAL A 785 -17.30 15.84 7.23
N ILE A 786 -17.70 14.96 6.31
CA ILE A 786 -17.13 13.63 6.16
C ILE A 786 -16.37 13.57 4.84
N GLN A 787 -15.13 13.09 4.89
CA GLN A 787 -14.29 12.87 3.72
C GLN A 787 -13.65 11.48 3.78
N SER A 788 -13.24 10.97 2.62
CA SER A 788 -12.36 9.79 2.56
C SER A 788 -11.01 10.10 3.18
N SER A 789 -10.37 9.08 3.76
CA SER A 789 -9.02 9.15 4.34
C SER A 789 -7.90 9.31 3.29
N SER A 790 -6.67 9.31 3.80
CA SER A 790 -5.37 9.65 3.18
C SER A 790 -4.99 11.13 3.24
N GLY A 791 -3.87 11.41 3.92
CA GLY A 791 -3.40 12.75 4.23
C GLY A 791 -3.14 12.94 5.71
N HIS A 792 -3.04 14.19 6.13
CA HIS A 792 -2.81 14.58 7.51
C HIS A 792 -3.57 15.87 7.82
N LEU A 793 -3.80 16.13 9.11
CA LEU A 793 -4.34 17.41 9.54
C LEU A 793 -3.19 18.36 9.85
N LYS A 794 -3.27 19.61 9.38
CA LYS A 794 -2.42 20.71 9.82
C LYS A 794 -3.26 21.70 10.62
N VAL A 795 -2.77 22.08 11.80
CA VAL A 795 -3.41 23.09 12.64
C VAL A 795 -2.45 24.25 12.84
N THR A 796 -2.88 25.45 12.44
CA THR A 796 -2.15 26.69 12.65
C THR A 796 -2.81 27.47 13.79
N VAL A 797 -2.02 27.85 14.79
CA VAL A 797 -2.44 28.64 15.94
C VAL A 797 -1.80 30.02 15.84
N SER A 798 -2.60 31.07 16.04
CA SER A 798 -2.15 32.45 16.06
C SER A 798 -2.93 33.25 17.11
N ALA A 799 -2.48 34.48 17.38
CA ALA A 799 -3.22 35.39 18.26
C ALA A 799 -4.65 35.70 17.75
N GLN A 800 -4.89 35.53 16.45
CA GLN A 800 -6.11 35.88 15.73
C GLN A 800 -7.10 34.72 15.62
N GLY A 801 -6.64 33.49 15.87
CA GLY A 801 -7.46 32.30 15.71
C GLY A 801 -6.66 31.03 15.53
N VAL A 802 -7.39 29.92 15.50
CA VAL A 802 -6.93 28.59 15.11
C VAL A 802 -7.50 28.26 13.74
N LYS A 803 -6.71 27.68 12.86
CA LYS A 803 -7.13 27.14 11.56
C LYS A 803 -6.73 25.69 11.45
N GLY A 804 -7.69 24.79 11.24
CA GLY A 804 -7.42 23.40 10.86
C GLY A 804 -7.60 23.21 9.37
N GLU A 805 -6.70 22.45 8.75
CA GLU A 805 -6.69 22.15 7.32
C GLU A 805 -6.46 20.65 7.11
N TYR A 806 -7.40 19.99 6.45
CA TYR A 806 -7.19 18.61 6.02
C TYR A 806 -6.43 18.60 4.70
N ILE A 807 -5.15 18.25 4.77
CA ILE A 807 -4.25 18.20 3.63
C ILE A 807 -4.23 16.77 3.08
N ARG A 808 -4.79 16.57 1.89
CA ARG A 808 -4.79 15.26 1.24
C ARG A 808 -3.41 14.91 0.72
N SER A 809 -3.10 13.63 0.85
CA SER A 809 -1.97 13.04 0.15
C SER A 809 -2.47 12.26 -1.05
N TRP A 810 -1.89 12.53 -2.21
CA TRP A 810 -2.20 11.77 -3.42
C TRP A 810 -0.89 11.26 -4.02
N LEU A 811 -0.87 9.98 -4.37
CA LEU A 811 0.21 9.44 -5.20
C LEU A 811 0.19 10.09 -6.59
N PRO A 812 1.35 10.27 -7.25
CA PRO A 812 1.41 10.99 -8.52
C PRO A 812 0.42 10.53 -9.61
N GLY A 813 0.12 9.22 -9.74
CA GLY A 813 -0.90 8.76 -10.70
C GLY A 813 -2.31 8.58 -10.12
N SER A 814 -2.53 8.96 -8.86
CA SER A 814 -3.87 9.20 -8.29
C SER A 814 -4.29 10.68 -8.38
N GLU A 815 -3.39 11.59 -8.76
CA GLU A 815 -3.73 13.00 -9.00
C GLU A 815 -4.55 13.18 -10.29
N THR A 816 -5.56 14.06 -10.25
CA THR A 816 -6.41 14.47 -11.38
C THR A 816 -6.37 15.99 -11.56
N SER A 817 -7.25 16.60 -12.36
CA SER A 817 -7.40 18.06 -12.41
C SER A 817 -8.00 18.64 -11.12
N THR A 818 -8.79 17.84 -10.40
CA THR A 818 -9.50 18.22 -9.16
C THR A 818 -8.94 17.56 -7.91
N ARG A 819 -8.04 16.59 -8.06
CA ARG A 819 -7.32 15.90 -6.97
C ARG A 819 -5.83 16.16 -7.11
N LYS A 820 -5.26 16.94 -6.20
CA LYS A 820 -3.82 17.28 -6.22
C LYS A 820 -3.20 16.93 -4.89
N ASN A 821 -1.98 16.37 -4.93
CA ASN A 821 -1.24 16.16 -3.69
C ASN A 821 -1.09 17.48 -2.95
N ARG A 822 -1.30 17.47 -1.63
CA ARG A 822 -1.39 18.66 -0.76
C ARG A 822 -2.59 19.58 -1.00
N GLN A 823 -3.61 19.15 -1.72
CA GLN A 823 -4.87 19.91 -1.73
C GLN A 823 -5.49 19.93 -0.33
N VAL A 824 -6.21 21.01 -0.04
CA VAL A 824 -6.95 21.17 1.21
C VAL A 824 -8.41 20.82 0.95
N ASP A 825 -8.88 19.71 1.50
CA ASP A 825 -10.25 19.19 1.26
C ASP A 825 -11.26 19.69 2.28
N ASP A 826 -10.79 20.08 3.47
CA ASP A 826 -11.60 20.73 4.47
C ASP A 826 -10.79 21.79 5.23
N THR A 827 -11.47 22.84 5.68
CA THR A 827 -10.89 23.88 6.52
C THR A 827 -11.90 24.32 7.54
N TRP A 828 -11.43 24.57 8.75
CA TRP A 828 -12.21 25.20 9.82
C TRP A 828 -11.38 26.24 10.55
N THR A 829 -12.07 27.22 11.13
CA THR A 829 -11.45 28.29 11.90
C THR A 829 -12.17 28.52 13.21
N VAL A 830 -11.42 28.77 14.27
CA VAL A 830 -11.93 29.24 15.56
C VAL A 830 -11.32 30.60 15.83
N THR A 831 -12.15 31.62 16.01
CA THR A 831 -11.70 32.93 16.49
C THR A 831 -11.65 32.95 18.01
N PRO A 832 -10.79 33.78 18.64
CA PRO A 832 -10.82 33.98 20.07
C PRO A 832 -12.25 34.32 20.53
N ALA A 833 -12.73 33.68 21.60
CA ALA A 833 -13.94 34.13 22.26
C ALA A 833 -13.72 35.56 22.76
N GLN A 834 -14.66 36.47 22.46
CA GLN A 834 -14.64 37.84 22.99
C GLN A 834 -14.77 37.86 24.52
#